data_AF-A0A543KJB9-F1
#
_entry.id   AF-A0A543KJB9-F1
#
_cell.length_a   1.000
_cell.length_b   1.000
_cell.length_c   1.000
_cell.angle_alpha   90.00
_cell.angle_beta   90.00
_cell.angle_gamma   90.00
#
_symmetry.space_group_name_H-M   'P 1'
#
loop_
_entity.id
_entity.type
_entity.pdbx_description
1 polymer ?
#
loop_
_entity_poly.entity_id
_entity_poly.type
_entity_poly.pdbx_seq_one_letter_code
_entity_poly.pdbx_strand_id
1 'polypeptide(L)'
;MPAVSPSPVRADAPHQVDAALVLDGAHGHGYLLVSAGVTAPSETAGWRVADGLLPGTVLLLHPRTVLSSASSGQGTVVLLGHPVDVGAGHADGARIAADLLATWTAGGDEAMVRRAAYLGGRWTLLARRSPSGPGGTDPGAGPDLLVVPDTHATQPVFYAADAGRLALGSAPSLPAGALGLPVAEDEVELRKELRRRRPGAVTYLPGRLTAYRGVDPLVPNCLLRVDLDPVRVEHRRFWPWTERVETEDVDAVYRRFRERIEAHGVLLAGLGRPSVSLTAGGDSRVTAAVTAPAVRAGGGFTFTYVNPRDARNGSAATADVTAASAVAAQLGLPHRVLRWRQAPRGGTFATLHGRTFAPVPGSHGAAFAMWSDLPGDLVQLQSNCAETGTTFIRHRTDEALSPLRLARMMLHATEGLEDLAGAMYGDYLEHAQMSAATLLGHDHHDVFYWEQRIGRWGWQKFADGDLGHRVLLPFNDRELVETMLSLPYPLREAKVLLQRVLEDVPAARVPTAPALPAARVQDAVRRLPGPVRRRVLPRTRRVLARPRRRDTFPGGYAVLPPDAVGVAVPRSWPRLPLPDGVLGRASGAQLRHHPGLPRGRAGDAEGWVLVLGDPVLLDGPVGGTGGARAVAAELAAVLAGPGAATPRGRGDVLDAVVARAAGLAGRYVVLVGDVHRTVVVPDPLTALGVHLLDGGTGAAGAGVVSHARLAPGRTEPVSPGEVLVVGRRGSGCGLVRRPLGSEVDLGSLAVRLGETSGAPAGGSSPHPAGAATRSGRLARHADVLRRRGTPWLALDGGDGSAGLLPLVAAAGGGAVTWWDRRADASAADEVFAASALAADAGVPHRVVGLREDVDGGTSDTGTLRRAAAARALTRTWGPEADGLLAVSPALRDALPAAAVLWLGSAPGPDRGALPLPDRTWELVQGVRPVALPLADRLLELLPD
;
A
#
# COMPACT_ATOMS: atom_id res chain seq x y z
N MET A 1 -12.76 4.78 22.90
CA MET A 1 -13.11 3.34 22.88
C MET A 1 -11.90 2.55 23.34
N PRO A 2 -12.05 1.49 24.15
CA PRO A 2 -10.95 0.56 24.43
C PRO A 2 -10.44 -0.02 23.10
N ALA A 3 -9.13 -0.15 22.95
CA ALA A 3 -8.52 -0.73 21.76
C ALA A 3 -8.97 -2.20 21.66
N VAL A 4 -9.86 -2.50 20.72
CA VAL A 4 -10.20 -3.88 20.37
C VAL A 4 -8.92 -4.51 19.85
N SER A 5 -8.44 -5.57 20.51
CA SER A 5 -7.28 -6.33 20.02
C SER A 5 -7.58 -6.79 18.59
N PRO A 6 -6.67 -6.55 17.63
CA PRO A 6 -6.91 -6.91 16.23
C PRO A 6 -7.24 -8.40 16.13
N SER A 7 -8.27 -8.75 15.36
CA SER A 7 -8.57 -10.15 15.07
C SER A 7 -7.35 -10.78 14.40
N PRO A 8 -6.89 -11.96 14.85
CA PRO A 8 -5.73 -12.60 14.26
C PRO A 8 -5.98 -12.94 12.79
N VAL A 9 -4.91 -12.84 12.00
CA VAL A 9 -4.84 -13.33 10.62
C VAL A 9 -5.26 -14.80 10.60
N ARG A 10 -6.12 -15.18 9.64
CA ARG A 10 -6.66 -16.54 9.55
C ARG A 10 -5.61 -17.48 8.96
N ALA A 11 -5.27 -18.53 9.70
CA ALA A 11 -4.45 -19.62 9.18
C ALA A 11 -5.31 -20.56 8.33
N ASP A 12 -4.74 -21.09 7.25
CA ASP A 12 -5.36 -22.16 6.46
C ASP A 12 -4.31 -23.23 6.15
N ALA A 13 -4.72 -24.49 6.21
CA ALA A 13 -3.85 -25.65 6.03
C ALA A 13 -4.45 -26.63 5.03
N PRO A 14 -3.62 -27.33 4.23
CA PRO A 14 -4.12 -28.32 3.28
C PRO A 14 -4.94 -29.40 3.99
N HIS A 15 -6.11 -29.72 3.45
CA HIS A 15 -7.01 -30.78 3.95
C HIS A 15 -7.49 -30.63 5.41
N GLN A 16 -7.33 -29.46 6.02
CA GLN A 16 -7.87 -29.14 7.33
C GLN A 16 -8.99 -28.11 7.18
N VAL A 17 -10.19 -28.45 7.65
CA VAL A 17 -11.37 -27.60 7.55
C VAL A 17 -11.83 -27.22 8.94
N ASP A 18 -11.76 -25.93 9.24
CA ASP A 18 -12.39 -25.34 10.41
C ASP A 18 -13.86 -25.02 10.08
N ALA A 19 -14.78 -25.80 10.66
CA ALA A 19 -16.21 -25.66 10.41
C ALA A 19 -16.78 -24.30 10.86
N ALA A 20 -16.21 -23.69 11.91
CA ALA A 20 -16.65 -22.39 12.40
C ALA A 20 -16.25 -21.28 11.42
N LEU A 21 -15.03 -21.33 10.88
CA LEU A 21 -14.58 -20.39 9.84
C LEU A 21 -15.33 -20.59 8.51
N VAL A 22 -15.73 -21.82 8.18
CA VAL A 22 -16.61 -22.07 7.02
C VAL A 22 -17.98 -21.45 7.22
N LEU A 23 -18.60 -21.64 8.40
CA LEU A 23 -19.91 -21.03 8.72
C LEU A 23 -19.84 -19.50 8.71
N ASP A 24 -18.74 -18.93 9.20
CA ASP A 24 -18.52 -17.48 9.29
C ASP A 24 -18.23 -16.83 7.92
N GLY A 25 -17.69 -17.58 6.94
CA GLY A 25 -17.31 -17.04 5.63
C GLY A 25 -18.20 -17.45 4.45
N ALA A 26 -18.82 -18.63 4.47
CA ALA A 26 -19.63 -19.11 3.36
C ALA A 26 -20.91 -18.28 3.22
N HIS A 27 -21.12 -17.71 2.03
CA HIS A 27 -22.17 -16.71 1.78
C HIS A 27 -22.14 -15.56 2.81
N GLY A 28 -20.95 -15.03 3.11
CA GLY A 28 -20.77 -13.94 4.06
C GLY A 28 -21.78 -12.79 3.86
N HIS A 29 -22.43 -12.37 4.96
CA HIS A 29 -23.53 -11.39 4.96
C HIS A 29 -24.74 -11.78 4.09
N GLY A 30 -24.94 -13.08 3.87
CA GLY A 30 -26.02 -13.61 3.07
C GLY A 30 -27.35 -13.79 3.81
N TYR A 31 -28.39 -14.04 3.03
CA TYR A 31 -29.73 -14.33 3.56
C TYR A 31 -30.48 -15.27 2.60
N LEU A 32 -31.51 -15.91 3.14
CA LEU A 32 -32.45 -16.76 2.41
C LEU A 32 -33.85 -16.53 2.98
N LEU A 33 -34.81 -16.15 2.15
CA LEU A 33 -36.23 -16.11 2.47
C LEU A 33 -36.94 -17.20 1.70
N VAL A 34 -37.75 -17.99 2.38
CA VAL A 34 -38.55 -19.06 1.76
C VAL A 34 -40.01 -18.99 2.21
N SER A 35 -40.94 -19.48 1.38
CA SER A 35 -42.32 -19.71 1.81
C SER A 35 -42.36 -20.64 3.03
N ALA A 36 -43.38 -20.48 3.89
CA ALA A 36 -43.63 -21.40 4.99
C ALA A 36 -43.71 -22.86 4.49
N GLY A 37 -43.06 -23.78 5.22
CA GLY A 37 -43.03 -25.21 4.87
C GLY A 37 -41.94 -25.62 3.87
N VAL A 38 -41.17 -24.68 3.32
CA VAL A 38 -39.98 -24.99 2.51
C VAL A 38 -38.79 -25.29 3.43
N THR A 39 -38.16 -26.44 3.25
CA THR A 39 -36.97 -26.83 4.01
C THR A 39 -35.76 -25.99 3.59
N ALA A 40 -35.07 -25.41 4.57
CA ALA A 40 -33.84 -24.66 4.31
C ALA A 40 -32.70 -25.61 3.87
N PRO A 41 -31.87 -25.21 2.90
CA PRO A 41 -30.76 -26.03 2.43
C PRO A 41 -29.65 -26.12 3.49
N SER A 42 -28.87 -27.20 3.45
CA SER A 42 -27.81 -27.51 4.42
C SER A 42 -26.75 -26.41 4.55
N GLU A 43 -26.57 -25.61 3.52
CA GLU A 43 -25.68 -24.47 3.39
C GLU A 43 -26.03 -23.36 4.39
N THR A 44 -27.26 -23.33 4.88
CA THR A 44 -27.77 -22.40 5.89
C THR A 44 -27.75 -22.97 7.31
N ALA A 45 -27.18 -24.16 7.51
CA ALA A 45 -27.03 -24.73 8.85
C ALA A 45 -26.23 -23.78 9.75
N GLY A 46 -26.79 -23.44 10.92
CA GLY A 46 -26.20 -22.47 11.86
C GLY A 46 -26.56 -21.01 11.59
N TRP A 47 -27.35 -20.71 10.55
CA TRP A 47 -27.87 -19.37 10.32
C TRP A 47 -28.95 -19.02 11.33
N ARG A 48 -29.07 -17.72 11.64
CA ARG A 48 -30.12 -17.20 12.52
C ARG A 48 -31.45 -17.24 11.79
N VAL A 49 -32.49 -17.71 12.44
CA VAL A 49 -33.86 -17.72 11.89
C VAL A 49 -34.64 -16.56 12.50
N ALA A 50 -35.14 -15.67 11.65
CA ALA A 50 -36.03 -14.57 12.01
C ALA A 50 -37.49 -14.96 11.69
N ASP A 51 -38.01 -15.92 12.46
CA ASP A 51 -39.37 -16.43 12.27
C ASP A 51 -40.43 -15.38 12.66
N GLY A 52 -41.57 -15.42 11.98
CA GLY A 52 -42.71 -14.52 12.22
C GLY A 52 -42.49 -13.05 11.82
N LEU A 53 -41.29 -12.64 11.40
CA LEU A 53 -41.01 -11.26 10.99
C LEU A 53 -41.79 -10.84 9.73
N LEU A 54 -41.94 -11.78 8.80
CA LEU A 54 -42.67 -11.60 7.54
C LEU A 54 -43.71 -12.74 7.41
N PRO A 55 -44.99 -12.47 7.68
CA PRO A 55 -46.04 -13.50 7.68
C PRO A 55 -46.08 -14.34 6.40
N GLY A 56 -46.17 -15.67 6.56
CA GLY A 56 -46.18 -16.65 5.47
C GLY A 56 -44.80 -17.05 4.95
N THR A 57 -43.73 -16.56 5.56
CA THR A 57 -42.35 -16.83 5.12
C THR A 57 -41.42 -17.11 6.30
N VAL A 58 -40.27 -17.72 6.01
CA VAL A 58 -39.17 -17.91 6.96
C VAL A 58 -37.94 -17.20 6.42
N LEU A 59 -37.34 -16.32 7.22
CA LEU A 59 -36.12 -15.59 6.88
C LEU A 59 -34.93 -16.17 7.65
N LEU A 60 -33.94 -16.68 6.93
CA LEU A 60 -32.67 -17.16 7.45
C LEU A 60 -31.55 -16.16 7.14
N LEU A 61 -30.72 -15.89 8.13
CA LEU A 61 -29.69 -14.86 8.10
C LEU A 61 -28.34 -15.46 8.45
N HIS A 62 -27.36 -15.27 7.58
CA HIS A 62 -25.96 -15.54 7.91
C HIS A 62 -25.57 -14.81 9.22
N PRO A 63 -24.69 -15.37 10.07
CA PRO A 63 -24.33 -14.77 11.35
C PRO A 63 -23.97 -13.28 11.27
N ARG A 64 -23.23 -12.88 10.23
CA ARG A 64 -22.83 -11.48 9.98
C ARG A 64 -23.88 -10.58 9.30
N THR A 65 -25.06 -11.08 8.94
CA THR A 65 -26.07 -10.27 8.24
C THR A 65 -26.76 -9.30 9.18
N VAL A 66 -26.59 -8.01 8.94
CA VAL A 66 -27.30 -6.98 9.71
C VAL A 66 -28.76 -6.94 9.26
N LEU A 67 -29.66 -6.87 10.25
CA LEU A 67 -31.10 -6.74 10.03
C LEU A 67 -31.60 -5.52 10.80
N SER A 68 -32.44 -4.72 10.14
CA SER A 68 -33.24 -3.67 10.77
C SER A 68 -34.66 -3.78 10.28
N SER A 69 -35.64 -3.48 11.14
CA SER A 69 -37.05 -3.59 10.76
C SER A 69 -37.92 -2.58 11.49
N ALA A 70 -39.08 -2.31 10.91
CA ALA A 70 -40.16 -1.56 11.51
C ALA A 70 -41.51 -2.15 11.07
N SER A 71 -42.53 -2.07 11.91
CA SER A 71 -43.86 -2.62 11.62
C SER A 71 -44.98 -1.68 12.03
N SER A 72 -46.07 -1.66 11.27
CA SER A 72 -47.33 -0.96 11.57
C SER A 72 -48.52 -1.83 11.15
N GLY A 73 -49.74 -1.31 11.31
CA GLY A 73 -50.94 -2.00 10.80
C GLY A 73 -50.95 -2.18 9.27
N GLN A 74 -50.14 -1.43 8.52
CA GLN A 74 -50.00 -1.62 7.08
C GLN A 74 -49.12 -2.82 6.72
N GLY A 75 -48.12 -3.13 7.54
CA GLY A 75 -47.16 -4.18 7.25
C GLY A 75 -45.81 -3.98 7.93
N THR A 76 -44.82 -4.74 7.47
CA THR A 76 -43.46 -4.77 7.99
C THR A 76 -42.46 -4.40 6.90
N VAL A 77 -41.55 -3.48 7.23
CA VAL A 77 -40.35 -3.14 6.45
C VAL A 77 -39.14 -3.81 7.09
N VAL A 78 -38.33 -4.50 6.28
CA VAL A 78 -37.08 -5.14 6.70
C VAL A 78 -35.96 -4.71 5.76
N LEU A 79 -34.85 -4.24 6.34
CA LEU A 79 -33.62 -3.92 5.64
C LEU A 79 -32.55 -4.95 6.02
N LEU A 80 -32.00 -5.62 5.01
CA LEU A 80 -30.91 -6.58 5.13
C LEU A 80 -29.61 -5.94 4.66
N GLY A 81 -28.62 -5.80 5.54
CA GLY A 81 -27.34 -5.16 5.24
C GLY A 81 -27.20 -3.78 5.89
N HIS A 82 -26.54 -2.85 5.20
CA HIS A 82 -26.15 -1.55 5.73
C HIS A 82 -26.72 -0.41 4.87
N PRO A 83 -27.98 -0.02 5.09
CA PRO A 83 -28.55 1.17 4.48
C PRO A 83 -27.93 2.44 5.08
N VAL A 84 -27.75 3.47 4.25
CA VAL A 84 -27.27 4.78 4.68
C VAL A 84 -28.17 5.86 4.11
N ASP A 85 -28.71 6.71 4.97
CA ASP A 85 -29.41 7.92 4.54
C ASP A 85 -28.44 9.09 4.54
N VAL A 86 -27.78 9.28 3.40
CA VAL A 86 -26.76 10.33 3.24
C VAL A 86 -27.39 11.72 3.30
N GLY A 87 -28.63 11.87 2.83
CA GLY A 87 -29.37 13.14 2.92
C GLY A 87 -29.72 13.52 4.35
N ALA A 88 -30.07 12.53 5.19
CA ALA A 88 -30.31 12.73 6.62
C ALA A 88 -29.03 12.67 7.49
N GLY A 89 -27.89 12.30 6.91
CA GLY A 89 -26.59 12.28 7.58
C GLY A 89 -26.44 11.16 8.63
N HIS A 90 -27.11 10.02 8.49
CA HIS A 90 -26.94 8.88 9.41
C HIS A 90 -27.02 7.51 8.74
N ALA A 91 -26.50 6.50 9.44
CA ALA A 91 -26.49 5.10 9.01
C ALA A 91 -27.24 4.16 9.98
N ASP A 92 -28.07 4.71 10.86
CA ASP A 92 -28.93 3.93 11.76
C ASP A 92 -30.04 3.22 10.98
N GLY A 93 -29.87 1.90 10.78
CA GLY A 93 -30.80 1.08 10.03
C GLY A 93 -32.20 0.98 10.65
N ALA A 94 -32.34 1.05 11.97
CA ALA A 94 -33.65 1.00 12.64
C ALA A 94 -34.44 2.28 12.38
N ARG A 95 -33.77 3.44 12.48
CA ARG A 95 -34.35 4.72 12.11
C ARG A 95 -34.75 4.76 10.64
N ILE A 96 -33.87 4.30 9.74
CA ILE A 96 -34.17 4.24 8.30
C ILE A 96 -35.38 3.33 8.01
N ALA A 97 -35.48 2.16 8.67
CA ALA A 97 -36.62 1.27 8.50
C ALA A 97 -37.94 1.92 8.97
N ALA A 98 -37.90 2.67 10.09
CA ALA A 98 -39.07 3.41 10.58
C ALA A 98 -39.49 4.53 9.61
N ASP A 99 -38.53 5.27 9.05
CA ASP A 99 -38.80 6.33 8.08
C ASP A 99 -39.39 5.77 6.78
N LEU A 100 -38.90 4.62 6.31
CA LEU A 100 -39.47 3.91 5.15
C LEU A 100 -40.89 3.44 5.42
N LEU A 101 -41.16 2.88 6.60
CA LEU A 101 -42.50 2.47 6.99
C LEU A 101 -43.46 3.67 7.05
N ALA A 102 -43.04 4.78 7.64
CA ALA A 102 -43.83 6.02 7.67
C ALA A 102 -44.12 6.53 6.24
N THR A 103 -43.12 6.47 5.36
CA THR A 103 -43.28 6.82 3.93
C THR A 103 -44.27 5.88 3.24
N TRP A 104 -44.21 4.58 3.56
CA TRP A 104 -45.12 3.58 3.02
C TRP A 104 -46.57 3.85 3.47
N THR A 105 -46.77 4.22 4.74
CA THR A 105 -48.10 4.54 5.30
C THR A 105 -48.68 5.81 4.71
N ALA A 106 -47.85 6.81 4.42
CA ALA A 106 -48.31 8.07 3.85
C ALA A 106 -48.57 8.00 2.33
N GLY A 107 -47.73 7.28 1.58
CA GLY A 107 -47.69 7.37 0.11
C GLY A 107 -47.74 6.06 -0.66
N GLY A 108 -47.91 4.93 0.02
CA GLY A 108 -47.97 3.61 -0.62
C GLY A 108 -46.64 3.13 -1.19
N ASP A 109 -46.71 2.08 -2.01
CA ASP A 109 -45.53 1.31 -2.46
C ASP A 109 -44.53 2.16 -3.23
N GLU A 110 -45.02 2.98 -4.16
CA GLU A 110 -44.16 3.80 -5.02
C GLU A 110 -43.37 4.83 -4.21
N ALA A 111 -43.99 5.48 -3.23
CA ALA A 111 -43.32 6.44 -2.36
C ALA A 111 -42.21 5.78 -1.54
N MET A 112 -42.48 4.61 -0.96
CA MET A 112 -41.48 3.84 -0.21
C MET A 112 -40.35 3.36 -1.11
N VAL A 113 -40.65 2.76 -2.27
CA VAL A 113 -39.65 2.29 -3.25
C VAL A 113 -38.76 3.45 -3.69
N ARG A 114 -39.36 4.60 -4.02
CA ARG A 114 -38.61 5.81 -4.41
C ARG A 114 -37.70 6.25 -3.28
N ARG A 115 -38.20 6.36 -2.05
CA ARG A 115 -37.37 6.75 -0.89
C ARG A 115 -36.22 5.77 -0.64
N ALA A 116 -36.51 4.47 -0.67
CA ALA A 116 -35.51 3.43 -0.46
C ALA A 116 -34.41 3.48 -1.53
N ALA A 117 -34.78 3.65 -2.79
CA ALA A 117 -33.83 3.61 -3.89
C ALA A 117 -32.82 4.78 -3.94
N TYR A 118 -33.02 5.84 -3.12
CA TYR A 118 -32.06 6.93 -2.88
C TYR A 118 -31.24 6.76 -1.59
N LEU A 119 -31.42 5.67 -0.85
CA LEU A 119 -30.50 5.30 0.22
C LEU A 119 -29.17 4.83 -0.41
N GLY A 120 -28.07 5.27 0.17
CA GLY A 120 -26.75 4.71 -0.12
C GLY A 120 -26.49 3.43 0.66
N GLY A 121 -25.30 2.86 0.48
CA GLY A 121 -24.83 1.71 1.23
C GLY A 121 -25.06 0.40 0.49
N ARG A 122 -25.16 -0.73 1.19
CA ARG A 122 -25.31 -2.05 0.55
C ARG A 122 -26.34 -2.87 1.30
N TRP A 123 -27.51 -3.01 0.71
CA TRP A 123 -28.70 -3.47 1.39
C TRP A 123 -29.75 -4.04 0.43
N THR A 124 -30.70 -4.80 0.99
CA THR A 124 -31.93 -5.23 0.31
C THR A 124 -33.12 -4.90 1.20
N LEU A 125 -34.16 -4.32 0.62
CA LEU A 125 -35.44 -4.06 1.27
C LEU A 125 -36.41 -5.21 0.99
N LEU A 126 -37.05 -5.71 2.05
CA LEU A 126 -38.22 -6.57 2.00
C LEU A 126 -39.37 -5.83 2.68
N ALA A 127 -40.50 -5.63 1.99
CA ALA A 127 -41.68 -5.02 2.58
C ALA A 127 -42.90 -5.92 2.41
N ARG A 128 -43.45 -6.43 3.51
CA ARG A 128 -44.58 -7.36 3.54
C ARG A 128 -45.80 -6.67 4.11
N ARG A 129 -46.90 -6.63 3.36
CA ARG A 129 -48.17 -6.10 3.88
C ARG A 129 -48.71 -6.95 5.01
N SER A 130 -49.36 -6.32 5.97
CA SER A 130 -50.13 -7.06 6.98
C SER A 130 -51.26 -7.79 6.27
N PRO A 131 -51.49 -9.09 6.55
CA PRO A 131 -52.71 -9.72 6.09
C PRO A 131 -53.89 -8.92 6.64
N SER A 132 -54.77 -8.45 5.75
CA SER A 132 -56.04 -7.85 6.14
C SER A 132 -56.76 -8.80 7.11
N GLY A 133 -57.49 -8.26 8.09
CA GLY A 133 -58.31 -9.09 8.98
C GLY A 133 -59.22 -10.06 8.21
N PRO A 134 -59.80 -11.07 8.88
CA PRO A 134 -60.57 -12.14 8.24
C PRO A 134 -61.77 -11.56 7.49
N GLY A 135 -61.62 -11.27 6.19
CA GLY A 135 -62.70 -10.65 5.41
C GLY A 135 -62.36 -9.82 4.17
N GLY A 136 -61.16 -9.90 3.58
CA GLY A 136 -60.98 -9.37 2.21
C GLY A 136 -59.56 -9.03 1.82
N THR A 137 -59.00 -9.77 0.87
CA THR A 137 -58.09 -9.20 -0.12
C THR A 137 -58.91 -8.23 -0.96
N ASP A 138 -58.88 -6.94 -0.63
CA ASP A 138 -59.37 -5.93 -1.57
C ASP A 138 -58.54 -6.11 -2.84
N PRO A 139 -59.12 -6.44 -4.01
CA PRO A 139 -58.36 -6.71 -5.24
C PRO A 139 -57.47 -5.54 -5.69
N GLY A 140 -57.63 -4.35 -5.09
CA GLY A 140 -56.75 -3.18 -5.27
C GLY A 140 -55.59 -3.06 -4.26
N ALA A 141 -55.46 -3.98 -3.30
CA ALA A 141 -54.53 -3.84 -2.17
C ALA A 141 -53.04 -4.00 -2.53
N GLY A 142 -52.68 -4.31 -3.79
CA GLY A 142 -51.30 -4.49 -4.30
C GLY A 142 -50.61 -5.78 -3.84
N PRO A 143 -49.30 -5.98 -4.11
CA PRO A 143 -48.59 -7.23 -3.83
C PRO A 143 -48.42 -7.51 -2.34
N ASP A 144 -48.30 -8.80 -2.01
CA ASP A 144 -48.02 -9.25 -0.66
C ASP A 144 -46.64 -8.81 -0.17
N LEU A 145 -45.63 -9.00 -1.01
CA LEU A 145 -44.22 -8.74 -0.71
C LEU A 145 -43.57 -7.92 -1.83
N LEU A 146 -42.86 -6.87 -1.45
CA LEU A 146 -41.99 -6.09 -2.32
C LEU A 146 -40.52 -6.36 -1.98
N VAL A 147 -39.69 -6.51 -3.01
CA VAL A 147 -38.24 -6.70 -2.86
C VAL A 147 -37.52 -5.66 -3.70
N VAL A 148 -36.75 -4.79 -3.04
CA VAL A 148 -36.02 -3.70 -3.70
C VAL A 148 -34.53 -3.85 -3.41
N PRO A 149 -33.66 -3.92 -4.43
CA PRO A 149 -32.22 -3.95 -4.24
C PRO A 149 -31.67 -2.55 -3.96
N ASP A 150 -30.46 -2.46 -3.40
CA ASP A 150 -29.69 -1.22 -3.40
C ASP A 150 -29.39 -0.71 -4.84
N THR A 151 -28.82 0.50 -4.95
CA THR A 151 -28.60 1.21 -6.22
C THR A 151 -28.01 0.33 -7.32
N HIS A 152 -27.02 -0.52 -7.03
CA HIS A 152 -26.39 -1.41 -8.01
C HIS A 152 -26.62 -2.91 -7.74
N ALA A 153 -27.65 -3.26 -6.94
CA ALA A 153 -27.93 -4.64 -6.52
C ALA A 153 -26.68 -5.36 -5.97
N THR A 154 -25.90 -4.63 -5.17
CA THR A 154 -24.60 -5.11 -4.68
C THR A 154 -24.75 -6.04 -3.49
N GLN A 155 -25.82 -5.89 -2.70
CA GLN A 155 -26.44 -6.98 -1.95
C GLN A 155 -27.39 -7.69 -2.92
N PRO A 156 -26.95 -8.81 -3.54
CA PRO A 156 -27.68 -9.40 -4.66
C PRO A 156 -28.97 -10.07 -4.17
N VAL A 157 -29.95 -10.15 -5.06
CA VAL A 157 -31.16 -10.96 -4.87
C VAL A 157 -31.26 -11.93 -6.04
N PHE A 158 -31.38 -13.21 -5.73
CA PHE A 158 -31.74 -14.27 -6.66
C PHE A 158 -33.07 -14.85 -6.20
N TYR A 159 -33.93 -15.19 -7.15
CA TYR A 159 -35.27 -15.67 -6.84
C TYR A 159 -35.67 -16.85 -7.72
N ALA A 160 -36.53 -17.69 -7.17
CA ALA A 160 -37.17 -18.77 -7.89
C ALA A 160 -38.56 -19.03 -7.31
N ALA A 161 -39.48 -19.46 -8.17
CA ALA A 161 -40.79 -19.95 -7.78
C ALA A 161 -41.03 -21.30 -8.46
N ASP A 162 -41.37 -22.32 -7.68
CA ASP A 162 -41.61 -23.68 -8.16
C ASP A 162 -42.71 -24.37 -7.35
N ALA A 163 -43.67 -25.00 -8.04
CA ALA A 163 -44.79 -25.72 -7.43
C ALA A 163 -45.52 -24.92 -6.32
N GLY A 164 -45.75 -23.62 -6.54
CA GLY A 164 -46.42 -22.74 -5.57
C GLY A 164 -45.56 -22.35 -4.36
N ARG A 165 -44.25 -22.58 -4.41
CA ARG A 165 -43.29 -22.23 -3.36
C ARG A 165 -42.35 -21.13 -3.85
N LEU A 166 -41.98 -20.22 -2.97
CA LEU A 166 -41.03 -19.14 -3.24
C LEU A 166 -39.71 -19.37 -2.49
N ALA A 167 -38.59 -19.04 -3.15
CA ALA A 167 -37.31 -18.83 -2.48
C ALA A 167 -36.59 -17.59 -3.04
N LEU A 168 -36.02 -16.79 -2.15
CA LEU A 168 -35.21 -15.60 -2.45
C LEU A 168 -33.89 -15.70 -1.68
N GLY A 169 -32.74 -15.40 -2.27
CA GLY A 169 -31.48 -15.43 -1.53
C GLY A 169 -30.37 -14.59 -2.13
N SER A 170 -29.31 -14.40 -1.34
CA SER A 170 -28.14 -13.58 -1.71
C SER A 170 -27.10 -14.30 -2.59
N ALA A 171 -27.38 -15.54 -2.99
CA ALA A 171 -26.56 -16.31 -3.92
C ALA A 171 -27.49 -17.26 -4.67
N PRO A 172 -27.22 -17.60 -5.94
CA PRO A 172 -28.13 -18.42 -6.73
C PRO A 172 -28.27 -19.86 -6.21
N SER A 173 -27.25 -20.38 -5.51
CA SER A 173 -27.29 -21.70 -4.90
C SER A 173 -28.27 -21.82 -3.73
N LEU A 174 -28.61 -20.71 -3.05
CA LEU A 174 -29.52 -20.70 -1.91
C LEU A 174 -30.99 -20.99 -2.31
N PRO A 175 -31.62 -20.22 -3.22
CA PRO A 175 -32.97 -20.55 -3.68
C PRO A 175 -32.99 -21.86 -4.48
N ALA A 176 -31.91 -22.19 -5.22
CA ALA A 176 -31.81 -23.48 -5.91
C ALA A 176 -31.84 -24.65 -4.93
N GLY A 177 -31.04 -24.60 -3.87
CA GLY A 177 -31.00 -25.64 -2.83
C GLY A 177 -32.32 -25.75 -2.07
N ALA A 178 -32.96 -24.62 -1.75
CA ALA A 178 -34.25 -24.61 -1.05
C ALA A 178 -35.39 -25.25 -1.85
N LEU A 179 -35.39 -25.08 -3.17
CA LEU A 179 -36.44 -25.62 -4.06
C LEU A 179 -36.04 -26.92 -4.76
N GLY A 180 -34.80 -27.38 -4.61
CA GLY A 180 -34.28 -28.58 -5.27
C GLY A 180 -34.05 -28.40 -6.77
N LEU A 181 -33.69 -27.19 -7.22
CA LEU A 181 -33.50 -26.88 -8.63
C LEU A 181 -32.16 -27.40 -9.16
N PRO A 182 -32.11 -27.99 -10.37
CA PRO A 182 -30.90 -28.59 -10.91
C PRO A 182 -29.91 -27.54 -11.43
N VAL A 183 -28.64 -27.94 -11.52
CA VAL A 183 -27.60 -27.18 -12.22
C VAL A 183 -27.98 -27.04 -13.71
N ALA A 184 -27.75 -25.85 -14.26
CA ALA A 184 -27.93 -25.58 -15.68
C ALA A 184 -26.61 -25.85 -16.44
N GLU A 185 -26.39 -27.10 -16.82
CA GLU A 185 -25.11 -27.51 -17.47
C GLU A 185 -24.79 -26.70 -18.74
N ASP A 186 -25.80 -26.36 -19.55
CA ASP A 186 -25.62 -25.55 -20.76
C ASP A 186 -25.09 -24.13 -20.44
N GLU A 187 -25.54 -23.54 -19.33
CA GLU A 187 -25.08 -22.23 -18.84
C GLU A 187 -23.65 -22.32 -18.31
N VAL A 188 -23.34 -23.40 -17.57
CA VAL A 188 -21.98 -23.68 -17.09
C VAL A 188 -21.00 -23.85 -18.25
N GLU A 189 -21.38 -24.60 -19.29
CA GLU A 189 -20.60 -24.75 -20.52
C GLU A 189 -20.47 -23.45 -21.30
N LEU A 190 -21.53 -22.64 -21.39
CA LEU A 190 -21.45 -21.30 -21.98
C LEU A 190 -20.39 -20.44 -21.27
N ARG A 191 -20.31 -20.45 -19.93
CA ARG A 191 -19.25 -19.70 -19.24
C ARG A 191 -17.86 -20.21 -19.59
N LYS A 192 -17.67 -21.54 -19.74
CA LYS A 192 -16.39 -22.13 -20.17
C LYS A 192 -16.05 -21.71 -21.60
N GLU A 193 -17.04 -21.68 -22.50
CA GLU A 193 -16.90 -21.18 -23.87
C GLU A 193 -16.43 -19.73 -23.90
N LEU A 194 -17.09 -18.85 -23.13
CA LEU A 194 -16.75 -17.42 -23.06
C LEU A 194 -15.30 -17.22 -22.57
N ARG A 195 -14.87 -17.99 -21.56
CA ARG A 195 -13.48 -17.99 -21.08
C ARG A 195 -12.49 -18.45 -22.14
N ARG A 196 -12.85 -19.45 -22.95
CA ARG A 196 -12.01 -19.96 -24.03
C ARG A 196 -11.85 -18.94 -25.16
N ARG A 197 -12.93 -18.24 -25.54
CA ARG A 197 -12.89 -17.19 -26.57
C ARG A 197 -12.16 -15.92 -26.12
N ARG A 198 -12.16 -15.62 -24.83
CA ARG A 198 -11.49 -14.44 -24.27
C ARG A 198 -10.62 -14.78 -23.05
N PRO A 199 -9.48 -15.49 -23.24
CA PRO A 199 -8.58 -15.83 -22.15
C PRO A 199 -8.09 -14.57 -21.43
N GLY A 200 -8.13 -14.58 -20.09
CA GLY A 200 -7.71 -13.46 -19.25
C GLY A 200 -8.74 -12.32 -19.14
N ALA A 201 -9.83 -12.33 -19.91
CA ALA A 201 -10.92 -11.38 -19.73
C ALA A 201 -11.81 -11.78 -18.54
N VAL A 202 -12.39 -10.77 -17.89
CA VAL A 202 -13.42 -10.98 -16.88
C VAL A 202 -14.65 -11.58 -17.56
N THR A 203 -15.05 -12.77 -17.12
CA THR A 203 -16.18 -13.53 -17.69
C THR A 203 -17.13 -13.99 -16.59
N TYR A 204 -18.42 -13.78 -16.84
CA TYR A 204 -19.54 -14.11 -15.97
C TYR A 204 -20.71 -14.59 -16.82
N LEU A 205 -21.73 -15.15 -16.19
CA LEU A 205 -22.95 -15.60 -16.86
C LEU A 205 -23.81 -14.38 -17.23
N PRO A 206 -24.04 -14.12 -18.53
CA PRO A 206 -24.69 -12.90 -19.01
C PRO A 206 -26.22 -12.94 -18.86
N GLY A 207 -26.84 -11.77 -18.99
CA GLY A 207 -28.28 -11.62 -19.05
C GLY A 207 -28.95 -12.07 -17.75
N ARG A 208 -29.94 -12.96 -17.89
CA ARG A 208 -30.67 -13.59 -16.79
C ARG A 208 -30.02 -14.87 -16.29
N LEU A 209 -29.03 -15.40 -17.00
CA LEU A 209 -28.50 -16.73 -16.74
C LEU A 209 -27.87 -16.81 -15.35
N THR A 210 -28.05 -17.96 -14.69
CA THR A 210 -27.33 -18.31 -13.47
C THR A 210 -26.59 -19.62 -13.70
N ALA A 211 -26.32 -20.39 -12.64
CA ALA A 211 -25.78 -21.74 -12.79
C ALA A 211 -26.85 -22.79 -12.49
N TYR A 212 -28.10 -22.37 -12.30
CA TYR A 212 -29.20 -23.18 -11.82
C TYR A 212 -30.45 -22.87 -12.63
N ARG A 213 -31.15 -23.92 -13.07
CA ARG A 213 -32.36 -23.76 -13.88
C ARG A 213 -33.47 -23.13 -13.04
N GLY A 214 -34.20 -22.17 -13.60
CA GLY A 214 -35.34 -21.53 -12.94
C GLY A 214 -34.97 -20.55 -11.82
N VAL A 215 -33.68 -20.23 -11.64
CA VAL A 215 -33.24 -19.16 -10.74
C VAL A 215 -32.92 -17.92 -11.57
N ASP A 216 -33.70 -16.87 -11.34
CA ASP A 216 -33.51 -15.56 -11.98
C ASP A 216 -32.82 -14.59 -11.01
N PRO A 217 -32.02 -13.64 -11.52
CA PRO A 217 -31.50 -12.54 -10.73
C PRO A 217 -32.45 -11.35 -10.70
N LEU A 218 -32.47 -10.61 -9.60
CA LEU A 218 -32.99 -9.25 -9.58
C LEU A 218 -31.90 -8.29 -10.01
N VAL A 219 -32.03 -7.73 -11.22
CA VAL A 219 -31.07 -6.76 -11.73
C VAL A 219 -31.27 -5.38 -11.08
N PRO A 220 -30.24 -4.52 -11.05
CA PRO A 220 -30.39 -3.14 -10.60
C PRO A 220 -31.55 -2.42 -11.29
N ASN A 221 -32.11 -1.41 -10.62
CA ASN A 221 -33.23 -0.57 -11.14
C ASN A 221 -34.56 -1.30 -11.35
N CYS A 222 -34.62 -2.58 -10.98
CA CYS A 222 -35.82 -3.39 -10.99
C CYS A 222 -36.15 -3.88 -9.57
N LEU A 223 -37.42 -4.23 -9.35
CA LEU A 223 -37.93 -4.77 -8.10
C LEU A 223 -38.74 -6.04 -8.37
N LEU A 224 -39.01 -6.80 -7.31
CA LEU A 224 -40.00 -7.88 -7.35
C LEU A 224 -41.28 -7.44 -6.66
N ARG A 225 -42.41 -7.74 -7.28
CA ARG A 225 -43.75 -7.74 -6.67
C ARG A 225 -44.17 -9.19 -6.57
N VAL A 226 -44.45 -9.65 -5.36
CA VAL A 226 -44.76 -11.05 -5.10
C VAL A 226 -46.10 -11.15 -4.41
N ASP A 227 -47.02 -11.91 -5.02
CA ASP A 227 -48.20 -12.43 -4.36
C ASP A 227 -47.81 -13.78 -3.75
N LEU A 228 -48.16 -14.05 -2.49
CA LEU A 228 -47.77 -15.29 -1.80
C LEU A 228 -48.84 -16.38 -1.89
N ASP A 229 -50.08 -16.03 -2.23
CA ASP A 229 -51.19 -16.98 -2.38
C ASP A 229 -52.16 -16.59 -3.51
N PRO A 230 -52.11 -17.26 -4.68
CA PRO A 230 -51.06 -18.19 -5.10
C PRO A 230 -49.73 -17.47 -5.32
N VAL A 231 -48.61 -18.19 -5.19
CA VAL A 231 -47.28 -17.59 -5.46
C VAL A 231 -47.17 -17.10 -6.89
N ARG A 232 -47.00 -15.78 -7.07
CA ARG A 232 -46.75 -15.12 -8.36
C ARG A 232 -45.65 -14.09 -8.18
N VAL A 233 -44.66 -14.10 -9.07
CA VAL A 233 -43.54 -13.17 -9.03
C VAL A 233 -43.55 -12.32 -10.30
N GLU A 234 -43.67 -11.01 -10.14
CA GLU A 234 -43.52 -10.02 -11.20
C GLU A 234 -42.19 -9.29 -11.03
N HIS A 235 -41.36 -9.29 -12.07
CA HIS A 235 -40.15 -8.49 -12.17
C HIS A 235 -40.48 -7.18 -12.91
N ARG A 236 -40.17 -6.02 -12.29
CA ARG A 236 -40.55 -4.72 -12.84
C ARG A 236 -39.47 -3.66 -12.68
N ARG A 237 -39.20 -2.89 -13.74
CA ARG A 237 -38.36 -1.69 -13.66
C ARG A 237 -39.09 -0.59 -12.88
N PHE A 238 -38.40 -0.01 -11.90
CA PHE A 238 -38.94 1.12 -11.10
C PHE A 238 -38.20 2.44 -11.36
N TRP A 239 -37.00 2.38 -11.94
CA TRP A 239 -36.16 3.54 -12.25
C TRP A 239 -35.78 3.54 -13.73
N PRO A 240 -35.68 4.73 -14.38
CA PRO A 240 -35.81 6.11 -13.85
C PRO A 240 -37.25 6.59 -13.60
N TRP A 241 -37.41 7.59 -12.72
CA TRP A 241 -38.70 8.27 -12.47
C TRP A 241 -38.88 9.57 -13.26
N THR A 242 -37.77 10.16 -13.72
CA THR A 242 -37.77 11.45 -14.41
C THR A 242 -36.85 11.37 -15.62
N GLU A 243 -37.13 12.21 -16.61
CA GLU A 243 -36.24 12.37 -17.76
C GLU A 243 -34.87 12.89 -17.32
N ARG A 244 -33.81 12.34 -17.94
CA ARG A 244 -32.44 12.79 -17.71
C ARG A 244 -32.28 14.21 -18.22
N VAL A 245 -31.92 15.12 -17.33
CA VAL A 245 -31.55 16.49 -17.68
C VAL A 245 -30.03 16.59 -17.76
N GLU A 246 -29.52 16.90 -18.94
CA GLU A 246 -28.10 17.16 -19.16
C GLU A 246 -27.74 18.61 -18.81
N THR A 247 -26.57 18.83 -18.20
CA THR A 247 -26.04 20.15 -17.86
C THR A 247 -24.54 20.23 -18.10
N GLU A 248 -24.08 21.36 -18.66
CA GLU A 248 -22.66 21.67 -18.83
C GLU A 248 -22.05 22.42 -17.64
N ASP A 249 -22.85 22.73 -16.61
CA ASP A 249 -22.37 23.40 -15.38
C ASP A 249 -21.57 22.44 -14.49
N VAL A 250 -20.31 22.22 -14.87
CA VAL A 250 -19.40 21.32 -14.15
C VAL A 250 -19.16 21.79 -12.72
N ASP A 251 -19.22 23.10 -12.43
CA ASP A 251 -18.97 23.64 -11.09
C ASP A 251 -20.12 23.31 -10.13
N ALA A 252 -21.37 23.47 -10.55
CA ALA A 252 -22.52 23.07 -9.77
C ALA A 252 -22.56 21.55 -9.55
N VAL A 253 -22.32 20.76 -10.60
CA VAL A 253 -22.28 19.30 -10.48
C VAL A 253 -21.13 18.86 -9.57
N TYR A 254 -19.96 19.49 -9.67
CA TYR A 254 -18.80 19.17 -8.84
C TYR A 254 -19.06 19.42 -7.36
N ARG A 255 -19.68 20.54 -6.98
CA ARG A 255 -20.02 20.82 -5.58
C ARG A 255 -20.95 19.74 -5.00
N ARG A 256 -22.03 19.41 -5.71
CA ARG A 256 -22.97 18.36 -5.30
C ARG A 256 -22.28 16.99 -5.20
N PHE A 257 -21.48 16.65 -6.21
CA PHE A 257 -20.71 15.40 -6.23
C PHE A 257 -19.77 15.32 -5.03
N ARG A 258 -18.97 16.37 -4.78
CA ARG A 258 -17.96 16.42 -3.71
C ARG A 258 -18.60 16.30 -2.33
N GLU A 259 -19.66 17.07 -2.08
CA GLU A 259 -20.41 17.03 -0.81
C GLU A 259 -20.99 15.63 -0.57
N ARG A 260 -21.63 15.05 -1.61
CA ARG A 260 -22.33 13.77 -1.48
C ARG A 260 -21.37 12.58 -1.29
N ILE A 261 -20.30 12.48 -2.09
CA ILE A 261 -19.33 11.37 -1.96
C ILE A 261 -18.59 11.41 -0.62
N GLU A 262 -18.33 12.61 -0.09
CA GLU A 262 -17.71 12.78 1.22
C GLU A 262 -18.64 12.33 2.34
N ALA A 263 -19.87 12.83 2.36
CA ALA A 263 -20.86 12.45 3.35
C ALA A 263 -21.11 10.93 3.34
N HIS A 264 -21.28 10.34 2.16
CA HIS A 264 -21.49 8.90 2.03
C HIS A 264 -20.26 8.11 2.49
N GLY A 265 -19.06 8.49 2.04
CA GLY A 265 -17.82 7.82 2.43
C GLY A 265 -17.55 7.86 3.94
N VAL A 266 -17.83 8.98 4.61
CA VAL A 266 -17.70 9.13 6.07
C VAL A 266 -18.70 8.23 6.79
N LEU A 267 -19.96 8.19 6.34
CA LEU A 267 -21.00 7.34 6.95
C LEU A 267 -20.64 5.85 6.80
N LEU A 268 -20.15 5.43 5.63
CA LEU A 268 -19.70 4.05 5.43
C LEU A 268 -18.49 3.70 6.29
N ALA A 269 -17.51 4.60 6.39
CA ALA A 269 -16.32 4.40 7.23
C ALA A 269 -16.69 4.30 8.72
N GLY A 270 -17.79 4.91 9.15
CA GLY A 270 -18.29 4.85 10.53
C GLY A 270 -18.98 3.53 10.92
N LEU A 271 -19.22 2.62 9.97
CA LEU A 271 -19.89 1.33 10.23
C LEU A 271 -18.98 0.25 10.84
N GLY A 272 -17.68 0.50 10.96
CA GLY A 272 -16.70 -0.42 11.53
C GLY A 272 -15.29 0.12 11.42
N ARG A 273 -14.27 -0.74 11.49
CA ARG A 273 -12.88 -0.32 11.25
C ARG A 273 -12.66 -0.15 9.74
N PRO A 274 -12.46 1.07 9.21
CA PRO A 274 -12.45 1.30 7.78
C PRO A 274 -11.16 0.80 7.12
N SER A 275 -11.29 0.24 5.93
CA SER A 275 -10.16 0.02 5.03
C SER A 275 -10.50 0.47 3.61
N VAL A 276 -9.52 0.90 2.82
CA VAL A 276 -9.75 1.28 1.41
C VAL A 276 -8.93 0.39 0.50
N SER A 277 -9.58 -0.30 -0.44
CA SER A 277 -8.86 -0.99 -1.52
C SER A 277 -8.36 0.04 -2.53
N LEU A 278 -7.06 0.33 -2.48
CA LEU A 278 -6.40 1.39 -3.21
C LEU A 278 -5.60 0.84 -4.40
N THR A 279 -5.73 1.54 -5.54
CA THR A 279 -5.03 1.26 -6.79
C THR A 279 -4.44 2.57 -7.33
N ALA A 280 -3.72 2.53 -8.46
CA ALA A 280 -3.32 3.73 -9.19
C ALA A 280 -4.50 4.42 -9.89
N GLY A 281 -5.65 3.75 -10.00
CA GLY A 281 -6.86 4.25 -10.66
C GLY A 281 -7.40 5.53 -10.01
N GLY A 282 -8.06 6.38 -10.79
CA GLY A 282 -8.66 7.62 -10.27
C GLY A 282 -9.74 7.35 -9.22
N ASP A 283 -10.53 6.31 -9.42
CA ASP A 283 -11.74 6.01 -8.64
C ASP A 283 -11.39 5.66 -7.17
N SER A 284 -10.37 4.82 -6.96
CA SER A 284 -9.86 4.45 -5.63
C SER A 284 -9.10 5.58 -4.95
N ARG A 285 -8.37 6.40 -5.72
CA ARG A 285 -7.69 7.59 -5.20
C ARG A 285 -8.68 8.67 -4.75
N VAL A 286 -9.80 8.86 -5.46
CA VAL A 286 -10.89 9.74 -5.02
C VAL A 286 -11.50 9.22 -3.73
N THR A 287 -11.82 7.93 -3.65
CA THR A 287 -12.34 7.33 -2.41
C THR A 287 -11.37 7.54 -1.24
N ALA A 288 -10.07 7.28 -1.43
CA ALA A 288 -9.07 7.51 -0.40
C ALA A 288 -8.94 9.00 -0.03
N ALA A 289 -9.01 9.92 -1.00
CA ALA A 289 -8.94 11.36 -0.76
C ALA A 289 -10.06 11.84 0.16
N VAL A 290 -11.30 11.44 -0.14
CA VAL A 290 -12.49 11.94 0.57
C VAL A 290 -12.73 11.22 1.90
N THR A 291 -12.17 10.02 2.08
CA THR A 291 -12.32 9.23 3.31
C THR A 291 -11.09 9.22 4.22
N ALA A 292 -9.94 9.75 3.79
CA ALA A 292 -8.70 9.75 4.57
C ALA A 292 -8.86 10.27 6.01
N PRO A 293 -9.63 11.34 6.30
CA PRO A 293 -9.88 11.75 7.68
C PRO A 293 -10.60 10.67 8.51
N ALA A 294 -11.68 10.09 7.96
CA ALA A 294 -12.45 9.04 8.63
C ALA A 294 -11.64 7.73 8.80
N VAL A 295 -10.83 7.38 7.79
CA VAL A 295 -9.95 6.20 7.84
C VAL A 295 -8.94 6.34 8.98
N ARG A 296 -8.29 7.51 9.12
CA ARG A 296 -7.35 7.75 10.23
C ARG A 296 -8.05 7.73 11.58
N ALA A 297 -9.20 8.41 11.70
CA ALA A 297 -9.96 8.48 12.95
C ALA A 297 -10.45 7.10 13.40
N GLY A 298 -10.79 6.21 12.46
CA GLY A 298 -11.23 4.84 12.73
C GLY A 298 -10.10 3.82 12.93
N GLY A 299 -8.83 4.24 12.99
CA GLY A 299 -7.70 3.29 13.09
C GLY A 299 -7.58 2.36 11.87
N GLY A 300 -8.05 2.85 10.72
CA GLY A 300 -8.09 2.14 9.46
C GLY A 300 -6.80 2.22 8.65
N PHE A 301 -6.80 1.57 7.50
CA PHE A 301 -5.66 1.55 6.59
C PHE A 301 -6.09 1.38 5.14
N THR A 302 -5.15 1.51 4.21
CA THR A 302 -5.39 1.21 2.79
C THR A 302 -4.67 -0.08 2.41
N PHE A 303 -5.15 -0.77 1.39
CA PHE A 303 -4.44 -1.93 0.89
C PHE A 303 -4.54 -2.06 -0.63
N THR A 304 -3.57 -2.75 -1.21
CA THR A 304 -3.60 -3.18 -2.61
C THR A 304 -3.22 -4.65 -2.66
N TYR A 305 -3.62 -5.39 -3.69
CA TYR A 305 -3.15 -6.76 -3.87
C TYR A 305 -2.47 -6.89 -5.22
N VAL A 306 -1.45 -7.73 -5.28
CA VAL A 306 -0.69 -7.97 -6.50
C VAL A 306 -0.40 -9.44 -6.69
N ASN A 307 -0.51 -9.87 -7.94
CA ASN A 307 0.00 -11.16 -8.38
C ASN A 307 1.47 -11.01 -8.75
N PRO A 308 2.41 -11.62 -7.99
CA PRO A 308 3.83 -11.52 -8.29
C PRO A 308 4.17 -11.99 -9.72
N ARG A 309 3.40 -12.92 -10.29
CA ARG A 309 3.58 -13.38 -11.67
C ARG A 309 3.27 -12.26 -12.66
N ASP A 310 2.21 -11.50 -12.43
CA ASP A 310 1.81 -10.40 -13.30
C ASP A 310 2.80 -9.23 -13.18
N ALA A 311 3.29 -8.93 -11.98
CA ALA A 311 4.36 -7.97 -11.75
C ALA A 311 5.68 -8.37 -12.44
N ARG A 312 6.04 -9.66 -12.43
CA ARG A 312 7.22 -10.14 -13.15
C ARG A 312 7.07 -9.97 -14.66
N ASN A 313 5.89 -10.29 -15.20
CA ASN A 313 5.63 -10.28 -16.64
C ASN A 313 5.33 -8.89 -17.21
N GLY A 314 4.85 -7.94 -16.41
CA GLY A 314 4.48 -6.60 -16.86
C GLY A 314 4.71 -5.53 -15.80
N SER A 315 5.04 -4.30 -16.23
CA SER A 315 5.20 -3.18 -15.32
C SER A 315 3.88 -2.66 -14.76
N ALA A 316 2.73 -2.95 -15.39
CA ALA A 316 1.43 -2.41 -14.99
C ALA A 316 1.04 -2.81 -13.55
N ALA A 317 1.23 -4.08 -13.18
CA ALA A 317 0.93 -4.56 -11.84
C ALA A 317 1.86 -3.94 -10.78
N THR A 318 3.14 -3.79 -11.09
CA THR A 318 4.09 -3.06 -10.21
C THR A 318 3.75 -1.57 -10.15
N ALA A 319 3.31 -0.97 -11.25
CA ALA A 319 2.91 0.42 -11.31
C ALA A 319 1.74 0.69 -10.38
N ASP A 320 0.76 -0.21 -10.39
CA ASP A 320 -0.43 -0.11 -9.55
C ASP A 320 -0.05 -0.10 -8.06
N VAL A 321 0.77 -1.05 -7.62
CA VAL A 321 1.22 -1.17 -6.21
C VAL A 321 2.05 0.03 -5.77
N THR A 322 3.02 0.43 -6.59
CA THR A 322 3.96 1.51 -6.24
C THR A 322 3.24 2.87 -6.22
N ALA A 323 2.33 3.12 -7.15
CA ALA A 323 1.50 4.32 -7.14
C ALA A 323 0.47 4.32 -5.99
N ALA A 324 -0.19 3.19 -5.72
CA ALA A 324 -1.14 3.07 -4.60
C ALA A 324 -0.46 3.33 -3.26
N SER A 325 0.67 2.66 -2.99
CA SER A 325 1.43 2.89 -1.74
C SER A 325 1.97 4.31 -1.64
N ALA A 326 2.39 4.92 -2.75
CA ALA A 326 2.83 6.32 -2.74
C ALA A 326 1.70 7.27 -2.38
N VAL A 327 0.49 7.06 -2.93
CA VAL A 327 -0.70 7.86 -2.60
C VAL A 327 -1.12 7.66 -1.15
N ALA A 328 -1.15 6.42 -0.65
CA ALA A 328 -1.43 6.13 0.75
C ALA A 328 -0.45 6.87 1.67
N ALA A 329 0.84 6.81 1.36
CA ALA A 329 1.86 7.49 2.14
C ALA A 329 1.72 9.02 2.10
N GLN A 330 1.37 9.60 0.95
CA GLN A 330 1.10 11.04 0.82
C GLN A 330 -0.14 11.49 1.60
N LEU A 331 -1.16 10.64 1.71
CA LEU A 331 -2.36 10.86 2.53
C LEU A 331 -2.12 10.59 4.02
N GLY A 332 -0.93 10.09 4.41
CA GLY A 332 -0.61 9.70 5.78
C GLY A 332 -1.44 8.50 6.25
N LEU A 333 -1.78 7.59 5.34
CA LEU A 333 -2.52 6.36 5.62
C LEU A 333 -1.55 5.18 5.69
N PRO A 334 -1.69 4.26 6.67
CA PRO A 334 -1.00 2.98 6.63
C PRO A 334 -1.39 2.22 5.35
N HIS A 335 -0.45 1.48 4.78
CA HIS A 335 -0.68 0.76 3.54
C HIS A 335 -0.19 -0.68 3.61
N ARG A 336 -1.07 -1.62 3.24
CA ARG A 336 -0.76 -3.05 3.17
C ARG A 336 -0.77 -3.54 1.73
N VAL A 337 0.28 -4.23 1.30
CA VAL A 337 0.33 -4.94 0.03
C VAL A 337 0.04 -6.42 0.30
N LEU A 338 -1.04 -6.93 -0.30
CA LEU A 338 -1.45 -8.32 -0.17
C LEU A 338 -0.88 -9.16 -1.31
N ARG A 339 -0.44 -10.37 -0.97
CA ARG A 339 0.07 -11.33 -1.93
C ARG A 339 -1.07 -12.17 -2.49
N TRP A 340 -1.38 -11.98 -3.77
CA TRP A 340 -2.21 -12.94 -4.47
C TRP A 340 -1.53 -14.32 -4.47
N ARG A 341 -2.27 -15.34 -4.04
CA ARG A 341 -1.82 -16.73 -3.98
C ARG A 341 -3.00 -17.68 -4.01
N GLN A 342 -2.78 -18.93 -4.40
CA GLN A 342 -3.82 -19.96 -4.33
C GLN A 342 -3.99 -20.42 -2.88
N ALA A 343 -5.22 -20.72 -2.48
CA ALA A 343 -5.46 -21.32 -1.18
C ALA A 343 -4.96 -22.78 -1.14
N PRO A 344 -4.61 -23.29 0.05
CA PRO A 344 -4.37 -24.71 0.24
C PRO A 344 -5.54 -25.56 -0.27
N ARG A 345 -5.24 -26.60 -1.05
CA ARG A 345 -6.27 -27.50 -1.57
C ARG A 345 -7.00 -28.20 -0.42
N GLY A 346 -8.33 -28.23 -0.51
CA GLY A 346 -9.18 -28.85 0.51
C GLY A 346 -9.11 -28.21 1.89
N GLY A 347 -8.50 -27.02 2.00
CA GLY A 347 -8.48 -26.25 3.24
C GLY A 347 -9.82 -25.59 3.55
N THR A 348 -9.83 -24.80 4.61
CA THR A 348 -10.99 -24.05 5.10
C THR A 348 -11.47 -23.05 4.05
N PHE A 349 -10.55 -22.27 3.45
CA PHE A 349 -10.93 -21.29 2.44
C PHE A 349 -11.47 -21.95 1.16
N ALA A 350 -10.84 -23.04 0.71
CA ALA A 350 -11.30 -23.78 -0.46
C ALA A 350 -12.74 -24.29 -0.29
N THR A 351 -13.07 -24.76 0.92
CA THR A 351 -14.41 -25.23 1.28
C THR A 351 -15.45 -24.10 1.27
N LEU A 352 -15.20 -23.01 2.00
CA LEU A 352 -16.16 -21.90 2.06
C LEU A 352 -16.34 -21.20 0.71
N HIS A 353 -15.25 -21.01 -0.05
CA HIS A 353 -15.32 -20.42 -1.38
C HIS A 353 -16.09 -21.34 -2.35
N GLY A 354 -15.89 -22.65 -2.23
CA GLY A 354 -16.65 -23.65 -2.98
C GLY A 354 -18.15 -23.55 -2.71
N ARG A 355 -18.56 -23.48 -1.44
CA ARG A 355 -19.98 -23.32 -1.04
C ARG A 355 -20.60 -22.03 -1.59
N THR A 356 -19.88 -20.90 -1.48
CA THR A 356 -20.40 -19.59 -1.91
C THR A 356 -20.66 -19.50 -3.41
N PHE A 357 -19.78 -20.08 -4.24
CA PHE A 357 -19.79 -19.87 -5.70
C PHE A 357 -20.11 -21.11 -6.52
N ALA A 358 -20.48 -22.23 -5.89
CA ALA A 358 -20.80 -23.46 -6.61
C ALA A 358 -21.90 -23.24 -7.68
N PRO A 359 -21.85 -24.01 -8.79
CA PRO A 359 -20.74 -24.85 -9.27
C PRO A 359 -19.66 -24.06 -10.03
N VAL A 360 -19.73 -22.73 -10.04
CA VAL A 360 -19.08 -21.87 -11.05
C VAL A 360 -18.15 -20.87 -10.36
N PRO A 361 -16.96 -21.29 -9.90
CA PRO A 361 -16.13 -20.51 -8.97
C PRO A 361 -15.68 -19.15 -9.54
N GLY A 362 -15.55 -18.17 -8.63
CA GLY A 362 -15.05 -16.82 -8.87
C GLY A 362 -13.51 -16.70 -8.82
N SER A 363 -13.01 -15.54 -8.39
CA SER A 363 -11.59 -15.22 -8.33
C SER A 363 -10.93 -15.75 -7.05
N HIS A 364 -10.43 -16.98 -7.11
CA HIS A 364 -9.95 -17.69 -5.93
C HIS A 364 -8.77 -17.00 -5.20
N GLY A 365 -7.75 -16.53 -5.93
CA GLY A 365 -6.51 -16.09 -5.28
C GLY A 365 -6.55 -14.68 -4.67
N ALA A 366 -7.36 -13.78 -5.22
CA ALA A 366 -7.55 -12.45 -4.63
C ALA A 366 -8.45 -12.52 -3.40
N ALA A 367 -9.52 -13.33 -3.48
CA ALA A 367 -10.40 -13.61 -2.36
C ALA A 367 -9.63 -14.27 -1.19
N PHE A 368 -8.74 -15.23 -1.49
CA PHE A 368 -7.91 -15.85 -0.46
C PHE A 368 -6.95 -14.86 0.20
N ALA A 369 -6.28 -14.01 -0.58
CA ALA A 369 -5.39 -12.98 -0.04
C ALA A 369 -6.13 -12.05 0.93
N MET A 370 -7.34 -11.59 0.57
CA MET A 370 -8.16 -10.78 1.46
C MET A 370 -8.60 -11.55 2.72
N TRP A 371 -9.14 -12.75 2.57
CA TRP A 371 -9.63 -13.55 3.71
C TRP A 371 -8.53 -13.93 4.71
N SER A 372 -7.34 -14.27 4.20
CA SER A 372 -6.22 -14.69 5.05
C SER A 372 -5.46 -13.50 5.63
N ASP A 373 -5.15 -12.48 4.82
CA ASP A 373 -4.24 -11.41 5.23
C ASP A 373 -4.95 -10.19 5.85
N LEU A 374 -6.28 -10.07 5.77
CA LEU A 374 -7.00 -8.95 6.36
C LEU A 374 -7.75 -9.35 7.64
N PRO A 375 -7.80 -8.46 8.65
CA PRO A 375 -8.66 -8.63 9.82
C PRO A 375 -10.14 -8.81 9.45
N GLY A 376 -10.86 -9.62 10.24
CA GLY A 376 -12.28 -9.91 9.98
C GLY A 376 -13.26 -8.80 10.37
N ASP A 377 -12.84 -7.86 11.20
CA ASP A 377 -13.64 -6.75 11.74
C ASP A 377 -13.67 -5.51 10.83
N LEU A 378 -13.14 -5.62 9.60
CA LEU A 378 -13.05 -4.50 8.68
C LEU A 378 -14.38 -4.18 7.99
N VAL A 379 -14.54 -2.89 7.70
CA VAL A 379 -15.40 -2.38 6.64
C VAL A 379 -14.50 -1.92 5.50
N GLN A 380 -14.46 -2.68 4.42
CA GLN A 380 -13.73 -2.33 3.20
C GLN A 380 -14.57 -1.39 2.35
N LEU A 381 -14.01 -0.23 2.02
CA LEU A 381 -14.49 0.69 1.01
C LEU A 381 -13.84 0.36 -0.32
N GLN A 382 -14.68 -0.03 -1.29
CA GLN A 382 -14.24 -0.38 -2.63
C GLN A 382 -14.90 0.53 -3.66
N SER A 383 -14.10 1.10 -4.55
CA SER A 383 -14.52 2.22 -5.41
C SER A 383 -15.18 1.80 -6.72
N ASN A 384 -15.59 0.54 -6.83
CA ASN A 384 -16.44 0.10 -7.93
C ASN A 384 -17.74 0.89 -7.96
N CYS A 385 -18.40 0.89 -9.13
CA CYS A 385 -19.61 1.64 -9.45
C CYS A 385 -19.34 3.08 -9.90
N ALA A 386 -18.14 3.62 -9.66
CA ALA A 386 -17.74 4.93 -10.21
C ALA A 386 -17.85 4.95 -11.74
N GLU A 387 -17.58 3.82 -12.39
CA GLU A 387 -17.54 3.73 -13.84
C GLU A 387 -18.93 3.80 -14.50
N THR A 388 -20.01 3.66 -13.73
CA THR A 388 -21.38 4.01 -14.15
C THR A 388 -21.45 5.49 -14.50
N GLY A 389 -20.82 6.35 -13.69
CA GLY A 389 -20.75 7.79 -13.93
C GLY A 389 -19.57 8.23 -14.81
N THR A 390 -18.54 7.39 -15.02
CA THR A 390 -17.33 7.73 -15.81
C THR A 390 -17.15 6.91 -17.10
N THR A 391 -18.25 6.48 -17.72
CA THR A 391 -18.30 5.85 -19.05
C THR A 391 -17.38 4.62 -19.22
N PHE A 392 -17.79 3.47 -18.66
CA PHE A 392 -17.04 2.22 -18.89
C PHE A 392 -17.04 1.79 -20.36
N ILE A 393 -18.21 1.86 -21.03
CA ILE A 393 -18.35 1.55 -22.45
C ILE A 393 -18.11 2.84 -23.25
N ARG A 394 -16.93 2.91 -23.89
CA ARG A 394 -16.46 4.10 -24.63
C ARG A 394 -16.85 4.08 -26.10
N HIS A 395 -16.98 2.91 -26.70
CA HIS A 395 -17.42 2.78 -28.09
C HIS A 395 -18.95 2.77 -28.14
N ARG A 396 -19.54 3.96 -28.20
CA ARG A 396 -20.99 4.15 -28.25
C ARG A 396 -21.47 4.27 -29.70
N THR A 397 -22.60 3.65 -29.99
CA THR A 397 -23.27 3.76 -31.28
C THR A 397 -24.77 3.92 -31.06
N ASP A 398 -25.46 4.54 -32.01
CA ASP A 398 -26.93 4.68 -31.99
C ASP A 398 -27.64 3.43 -32.55
N GLU A 399 -26.90 2.33 -32.72
CA GLU A 399 -27.47 1.06 -33.16
C GLU A 399 -28.49 0.56 -32.14
N ALA A 400 -29.64 0.09 -32.62
CA ALA A 400 -30.67 -0.49 -31.77
C ALA A 400 -30.10 -1.67 -30.96
N LEU A 401 -30.51 -1.75 -29.69
CA LEU A 401 -30.14 -2.86 -28.84
C LEU A 401 -30.65 -4.18 -29.42
N SER A 402 -29.77 -5.17 -29.43
CA SER A 402 -30.07 -6.55 -29.80
C SER A 402 -29.23 -7.50 -28.95
N PRO A 403 -29.61 -8.78 -28.81
CA PRO A 403 -28.80 -9.76 -28.08
C PRO A 403 -27.34 -9.79 -28.54
N LEU A 404 -27.10 -9.67 -29.85
CA LEU A 404 -25.75 -9.62 -30.43
C LEU A 404 -25.00 -8.35 -30.03
N ARG A 405 -25.67 -7.20 -30.04
CA ARG A 405 -25.07 -5.93 -29.60
C ARG A 405 -24.65 -6.01 -28.13
N LEU A 406 -25.51 -6.53 -27.26
CA LEU A 406 -25.21 -6.70 -25.84
C LEU A 406 -24.05 -7.67 -25.59
N ALA A 407 -24.01 -8.79 -26.33
CA ALA A 407 -22.89 -9.74 -26.28
C ALA A 407 -21.55 -9.08 -26.66
N ARG A 408 -21.54 -8.30 -27.75
CA ARG A 408 -20.37 -7.54 -28.21
C ARG A 408 -19.93 -6.48 -27.20
N MET A 409 -20.88 -5.75 -26.59
CA MET A 409 -20.60 -4.79 -25.52
C MET A 409 -19.96 -5.45 -24.29
N MET A 410 -20.53 -6.57 -23.82
CA MET A 410 -20.03 -7.29 -22.64
C MET A 410 -18.62 -7.85 -22.83
N LEU A 411 -18.33 -8.42 -23.99
CA LEU A 411 -17.02 -9.02 -24.29
C LEU A 411 -16.00 -8.04 -24.88
N HIS A 412 -16.38 -6.79 -25.15
CA HIS A 412 -15.58 -5.84 -25.92
C HIS A 412 -15.08 -6.43 -27.24
N ALA A 413 -16.00 -7.02 -28.00
CA ALA A 413 -15.74 -7.69 -29.27
C ALA A 413 -16.46 -6.99 -30.43
N THR A 414 -15.88 -7.03 -31.61
CA THR A 414 -16.48 -6.47 -32.84
C THR A 414 -17.22 -7.53 -33.67
N GLU A 415 -16.84 -8.80 -33.55
CA GLU A 415 -17.35 -9.95 -34.32
C GLU A 415 -17.18 -11.27 -33.54
N GLY A 416 -17.74 -12.37 -34.05
CA GLY A 416 -17.47 -13.74 -33.55
C GLY A 416 -18.33 -14.19 -32.37
N LEU A 417 -19.53 -13.63 -32.23
CA LEU A 417 -20.49 -13.89 -31.14
C LEU A 417 -21.91 -14.16 -31.64
N GLU A 418 -22.10 -14.22 -32.96
CA GLU A 418 -23.39 -14.41 -33.62
C GLU A 418 -24.06 -15.71 -33.16
N ASP A 419 -23.27 -16.75 -32.95
CA ASP A 419 -23.71 -18.08 -32.49
C ASP A 419 -24.06 -18.14 -30.99
N LEU A 420 -23.53 -17.22 -30.18
CA LEU A 420 -23.75 -17.19 -28.73
C LEU A 420 -24.76 -16.12 -28.29
N ALA A 421 -24.99 -15.10 -29.11
CA ALA A 421 -25.77 -13.92 -28.76
C ALA A 421 -27.18 -14.25 -28.20
N GLY A 422 -27.89 -15.17 -28.86
CA GLY A 422 -29.23 -15.60 -28.41
C GLY A 422 -29.19 -16.25 -27.03
N ALA A 423 -28.24 -17.16 -26.80
CA ALA A 423 -28.06 -17.80 -25.50
C ALA A 423 -27.67 -16.78 -24.42
N MET A 424 -26.86 -15.77 -24.74
CA MET A 424 -26.39 -14.79 -23.76
C MET A 424 -27.47 -13.78 -23.33
N TYR A 425 -28.30 -13.31 -24.26
CA TYR A 425 -29.15 -12.12 -24.05
C TYR A 425 -30.53 -12.18 -24.71
N GLY A 426 -30.98 -13.34 -25.22
CA GLY A 426 -32.23 -13.48 -25.98
C GLY A 426 -33.43 -12.77 -25.35
N ASP A 427 -33.65 -13.00 -24.06
CA ASP A 427 -34.82 -12.47 -23.34
C ASP A 427 -34.46 -11.31 -22.40
N TYR A 428 -33.22 -10.83 -22.45
CA TYR A 428 -32.73 -9.87 -21.46
C TYR A 428 -33.39 -8.49 -21.60
N LEU A 429 -33.55 -8.01 -22.84
CA LEU A 429 -34.11 -6.67 -23.09
C LEU A 429 -35.55 -6.54 -22.57
N GLU A 430 -36.35 -7.60 -22.74
CA GLU A 430 -37.71 -7.67 -22.19
C GLU A 430 -37.69 -7.77 -20.67
N HIS A 431 -36.89 -8.68 -20.12
CA HIS A 431 -36.80 -8.88 -18.67
C HIS A 431 -36.36 -7.61 -17.94
N ALA A 432 -35.31 -6.94 -18.41
CA ALA A 432 -34.84 -5.68 -17.86
C ALA A 432 -35.70 -4.49 -18.28
N GLN A 433 -36.70 -4.67 -19.15
CA GLN A 433 -37.54 -3.60 -19.71
C GLN A 433 -36.67 -2.46 -20.25
N MET A 434 -35.66 -2.79 -21.05
CA MET A 434 -34.64 -1.86 -21.54
C MET A 434 -35.05 -1.31 -22.91
N SER A 435 -35.79 -0.19 -22.89
CA SER A 435 -36.29 0.50 -24.08
C SER A 435 -36.07 2.01 -23.96
N ALA A 436 -36.08 2.74 -25.08
CA ALA A 436 -35.95 4.20 -25.03
C ALA A 436 -37.05 4.86 -24.15
N ALA A 437 -38.29 4.34 -24.22
CA ALA A 437 -39.42 4.85 -23.44
C ALA A 437 -39.27 4.62 -21.93
N THR A 438 -38.64 3.52 -21.53
CA THR A 438 -38.44 3.19 -20.11
C THR A 438 -37.15 3.76 -19.53
N LEU A 439 -36.17 4.11 -20.37
CA LEU A 439 -34.91 4.70 -19.93
C LEU A 439 -34.94 6.23 -19.80
N LEU A 440 -36.02 6.91 -20.22
CA LEU A 440 -36.25 8.35 -20.02
C LEU A 440 -35.00 9.21 -20.29
N GLY A 441 -34.35 9.01 -21.45
CA GLY A 441 -33.17 9.79 -21.87
C GLY A 441 -31.82 9.36 -21.26
N HIS A 442 -31.79 8.35 -20.39
CA HIS A 442 -30.53 7.74 -19.93
C HIS A 442 -29.89 6.87 -21.03
N ASP A 443 -28.57 6.98 -21.17
CA ASP A 443 -27.82 6.22 -22.16
C ASP A 443 -27.81 4.72 -21.82
N HIS A 444 -28.29 3.90 -22.76
CA HIS A 444 -28.38 2.45 -22.57
C HIS A 444 -27.01 1.77 -22.38
N HIS A 445 -25.90 2.36 -22.83
CA HIS A 445 -24.56 1.84 -22.56
C HIS A 445 -24.20 1.94 -21.07
N ASP A 446 -24.58 3.05 -20.43
CA ASP A 446 -24.34 3.26 -19.00
C ASP A 446 -25.27 2.37 -18.16
N VAL A 447 -26.55 2.27 -18.53
CA VAL A 447 -27.52 1.41 -17.85
C VAL A 447 -27.19 -0.07 -18.03
N PHE A 448 -26.76 -0.49 -19.21
CA PHE A 448 -26.30 -1.87 -19.44
C PHE A 448 -25.06 -2.21 -18.61
N TYR A 449 -24.07 -1.31 -18.53
CA TYR A 449 -22.91 -1.51 -17.64
C TYR A 449 -23.37 -1.66 -16.18
N TRP A 450 -24.24 -0.76 -15.73
CA TRP A 450 -24.79 -0.75 -14.37
C TRP A 450 -25.47 -2.09 -14.06
N GLU A 451 -26.39 -2.53 -14.92
CA GLU A 451 -27.21 -3.72 -14.66
C GLU A 451 -26.47 -5.04 -14.87
N GLN A 452 -25.67 -5.14 -15.94
CA GLN A 452 -25.00 -6.38 -16.30
C GLN A 452 -23.63 -6.53 -15.68
N ARG A 453 -22.78 -5.51 -15.75
CA ARG A 453 -21.42 -5.68 -15.23
C ARG A 453 -21.40 -5.57 -13.72
N ILE A 454 -21.98 -4.52 -13.13
CA ILE A 454 -22.01 -4.40 -11.67
C ILE A 454 -23.01 -5.39 -11.05
N GLY A 455 -24.23 -5.47 -11.57
CA GLY A 455 -25.27 -6.35 -11.04
C GLY A 455 -25.02 -7.87 -11.20
N ARG A 456 -24.09 -8.30 -12.08
CA ARG A 456 -23.77 -9.73 -12.29
C ARG A 456 -22.34 -10.11 -11.95
N TRP A 457 -21.34 -9.37 -12.44
CA TRP A 457 -19.95 -9.62 -12.06
C TRP A 457 -19.56 -8.92 -10.76
N GLY A 458 -20.00 -7.68 -10.57
CA GLY A 458 -19.67 -6.86 -9.41
C GLY A 458 -20.04 -7.56 -8.09
N TRP A 459 -21.27 -8.07 -7.97
CA TRP A 459 -21.68 -8.77 -6.74
C TRP A 459 -20.75 -9.94 -6.36
N GLN A 460 -20.30 -10.74 -7.35
CA GLN A 460 -19.35 -11.84 -7.11
C GLN A 460 -18.02 -11.30 -6.57
N LYS A 461 -17.55 -10.18 -7.14
CA LYS A 461 -16.33 -9.52 -6.71
C LYS A 461 -16.45 -8.94 -5.30
N PHE A 462 -17.63 -8.48 -4.88
CA PHE A 462 -17.86 -7.98 -3.52
C PHE A 462 -17.99 -9.15 -2.53
N ALA A 463 -18.62 -10.24 -2.97
CA ALA A 463 -18.70 -11.48 -2.20
C ALA A 463 -17.32 -12.08 -1.90
N ASP A 464 -16.32 -11.91 -2.79
CA ASP A 464 -14.92 -12.30 -2.52
C ASP A 464 -14.38 -11.69 -1.20
N GLY A 465 -14.74 -10.43 -0.92
CA GLY A 465 -14.36 -9.75 0.31
C GLY A 465 -15.25 -10.15 1.50
N ASP A 466 -16.55 -10.32 1.27
CA ASP A 466 -17.53 -10.76 2.30
C ASP A 466 -17.18 -12.10 2.95
N LEU A 467 -16.37 -12.94 2.29
CA LEU A 467 -15.82 -14.15 2.90
C LEU A 467 -15.04 -13.83 4.19
N GLY A 468 -14.31 -12.71 4.21
CA GLY A 468 -13.44 -12.29 5.31
C GLY A 468 -14.02 -11.17 6.17
N HIS A 469 -14.68 -10.18 5.58
CA HIS A 469 -15.06 -8.92 6.23
C HIS A 469 -16.09 -8.18 5.37
N ARG A 470 -16.68 -7.06 5.81
CA ARG A 470 -17.76 -6.42 5.04
C ARG A 470 -17.21 -5.53 3.91
N VAL A 471 -17.67 -5.73 2.68
CA VAL A 471 -17.42 -4.79 1.56
C VAL A 471 -18.59 -3.82 1.38
N LEU A 472 -18.27 -2.52 1.34
CA LEU A 472 -19.17 -1.40 1.05
C LEU A 472 -18.60 -0.53 -0.07
N LEU A 473 -19.49 0.21 -0.75
CA LEU A 473 -19.20 0.84 -2.03
C LEU A 473 -19.56 2.34 -1.97
N PRO A 474 -18.57 3.25 -1.91
CA PRO A 474 -18.83 4.70 -1.83
C PRO A 474 -19.56 5.29 -3.05
N PHE A 475 -19.56 4.58 -4.19
CA PHE A 475 -20.33 4.99 -5.37
C PHE A 475 -21.70 4.29 -5.48
N ASN A 476 -22.08 3.48 -4.48
CA ASN A 476 -23.40 2.85 -4.44
C ASN A 476 -24.43 3.77 -3.76
N ASP A 477 -24.68 4.89 -4.43
CA ASP A 477 -25.63 5.93 -4.06
C ASP A 477 -26.25 6.49 -5.35
N ARG A 478 -27.57 6.33 -5.51
CA ARG A 478 -28.29 6.72 -6.72
C ARG A 478 -28.20 8.22 -6.99
N GLU A 479 -28.29 9.05 -5.96
CA GLU A 479 -28.22 10.50 -6.10
C GLU A 479 -26.85 10.93 -6.62
N LEU A 480 -25.80 10.29 -6.11
CA LEU A 480 -24.44 10.53 -6.57
C LEU A 480 -24.27 10.10 -8.04
N VAL A 481 -24.76 8.92 -8.42
CA VAL A 481 -24.68 8.43 -9.80
C VAL A 481 -25.44 9.33 -10.76
N GLU A 482 -26.67 9.74 -10.43
CA GLU A 482 -27.46 10.66 -11.26
C GLU A 482 -26.77 12.02 -11.40
N THR A 483 -26.15 12.52 -10.33
CA THR A 483 -25.32 13.73 -10.37
C THR A 483 -24.15 13.59 -11.34
N MET A 484 -23.50 12.42 -11.39
CA MET A 484 -22.44 12.17 -12.37
C MET A 484 -23.01 12.07 -13.79
N LEU A 485 -24.15 11.38 -13.97
CA LEU A 485 -24.80 11.15 -15.26
C LEU A 485 -25.44 12.42 -15.85
N SER A 486 -25.68 13.46 -15.06
CA SER A 486 -26.19 14.75 -15.56
C SER A 486 -25.18 15.47 -16.46
N LEU A 487 -23.89 15.09 -16.42
CA LEU A 487 -22.90 15.65 -17.34
C LEU A 487 -22.97 15.00 -18.74
N PRO A 488 -22.70 15.78 -19.81
CA PRO A 488 -22.47 15.25 -21.16
C PRO A 488 -21.40 14.16 -21.19
N TYR A 489 -21.55 13.21 -22.13
CA TYR A 489 -20.63 12.10 -22.33
C TYR A 489 -19.13 12.51 -22.35
N PRO A 490 -18.69 13.52 -23.13
CA PRO A 490 -17.27 13.87 -23.21
C PRO A 490 -16.65 14.28 -21.86
N LEU A 491 -17.44 14.95 -21.00
CA LEU A 491 -16.98 15.37 -19.68
C LEU A 491 -16.88 14.19 -18.70
N ARG A 492 -17.81 13.23 -18.79
CA ARG A 492 -17.79 12.00 -18.00
C ARG A 492 -16.64 11.09 -18.42
N GLU A 493 -16.39 10.95 -19.72
CA GLU A 493 -15.26 10.19 -20.27
C GLU A 493 -13.91 10.78 -19.83
N ALA A 494 -13.80 12.11 -19.84
CA ALA A 494 -12.64 12.83 -19.32
C ALA A 494 -12.50 12.75 -17.78
N LYS A 495 -13.48 12.15 -17.09
CA LYS A 495 -13.53 11.99 -15.63
C LYS A 495 -13.40 13.32 -14.88
N VAL A 496 -13.97 14.42 -15.40
CA VAL A 496 -13.72 15.78 -14.88
C VAL A 496 -13.99 15.92 -13.37
N LEU A 497 -15.04 15.26 -12.86
CA LEU A 497 -15.38 15.29 -11.44
C LEU A 497 -14.30 14.63 -10.58
N LEU A 498 -13.81 13.46 -11.00
CA LEU A 498 -12.76 12.76 -10.26
C LEU A 498 -11.43 13.51 -10.34
N GLN A 499 -11.11 14.10 -11.49
CA GLN A 499 -9.91 14.92 -11.64
C GLN A 499 -9.93 16.14 -10.72
N ARG A 500 -11.08 16.82 -10.59
CA ARG A 500 -11.25 17.96 -9.68
C ARG A 500 -11.06 17.58 -8.22
N VAL A 501 -11.58 16.44 -7.76
CA VAL A 501 -11.27 15.97 -6.38
C VAL A 501 -9.77 15.76 -6.20
N LEU A 502 -9.09 15.21 -7.21
CA LEU A 502 -7.65 15.01 -7.15
C LEU A 502 -6.87 16.33 -7.28
N GLU A 503 -7.44 17.37 -7.89
CA GLU A 503 -6.92 18.76 -7.88
C GLU A 503 -7.01 19.37 -6.49
N ASP A 504 -8.16 19.22 -5.84
CA ASP A 504 -8.43 19.74 -4.49
C ASP A 504 -7.63 18.99 -3.41
N VAL A 505 -7.29 17.72 -3.67
CA VAL A 505 -6.46 16.89 -2.79
C VAL A 505 -5.22 16.40 -3.54
N PRO A 506 -4.19 17.26 -3.74
CA PRO A 506 -2.99 16.89 -4.49
C PRO A 506 -2.24 15.68 -3.93
N ALA A 507 -2.36 15.41 -2.62
CA ALA A 507 -1.79 14.24 -1.97
C ALA A 507 -2.40 12.90 -2.45
N ALA A 508 -3.58 12.93 -3.08
CA ALA A 508 -4.21 11.76 -3.69
C ALA A 508 -3.76 11.51 -5.13
N ARG A 509 -2.87 12.35 -5.69
CA ARG A 509 -2.35 12.18 -7.05
C ARG A 509 -1.19 11.22 -7.06
N VAL A 510 -1.12 10.38 -8.10
CA VAL A 510 0.08 9.59 -8.35
C VAL A 510 1.27 10.55 -8.50
N PRO A 511 2.33 10.39 -7.70
CA PRO A 511 3.47 11.26 -7.81
C PRO A 511 4.12 11.11 -9.19
N THR A 512 4.25 12.22 -9.88
CA THR A 512 4.97 12.29 -11.15
C THR A 512 6.39 12.77 -10.87
N ALA A 513 7.37 12.18 -11.55
CA ALA A 513 8.71 12.76 -11.52
C ALA A 513 8.63 14.18 -12.09
N PRO A 514 9.22 15.20 -11.44
CA PRO A 514 9.23 16.54 -12.00
C PRO A 514 9.83 16.47 -13.40
N ALA A 515 9.07 16.95 -14.39
CA ALA A 515 9.50 16.95 -15.78
C ALA A 515 10.84 17.67 -15.86
N LEU A 516 11.92 16.94 -16.12
CA LEU A 516 13.21 17.58 -16.33
C LEU A 516 13.07 18.54 -17.52
N PRO A 517 13.87 19.61 -17.57
CA PRO A 517 14.07 20.37 -18.80
C PRO A 517 14.33 19.44 -19.99
N ALA A 518 15.06 18.34 -19.76
CA ALA A 518 15.36 17.34 -20.76
C ALA A 518 14.16 16.47 -21.23
N ALA A 519 13.15 16.24 -20.40
CA ALA A 519 11.91 15.57 -20.80
C ALA A 519 11.05 16.51 -21.67
N ARG A 520 10.95 17.78 -21.28
CA ARG A 520 10.35 18.84 -22.11
C ARG A 520 11.10 19.00 -23.45
N VAL A 521 12.43 18.90 -23.43
CA VAL A 521 13.26 18.88 -24.65
C VAL A 521 13.02 17.62 -25.47
N GLN A 522 12.82 16.43 -24.87
CA GLN A 522 12.48 15.22 -25.62
C GLN A 522 11.12 15.35 -26.30
N ASP A 523 10.10 15.87 -25.61
CA ASP A 523 8.78 16.11 -26.20
C ASP A 523 8.85 17.16 -27.31
N ALA A 524 9.57 18.27 -27.08
CA ALA A 524 9.84 19.25 -28.13
C ALA A 524 10.56 18.62 -29.33
N VAL A 525 11.56 17.76 -29.10
CA VAL A 525 12.31 17.04 -30.15
C VAL A 525 11.45 16.00 -30.86
N ARG A 526 10.49 15.37 -30.18
CA ARG A 526 9.51 14.44 -30.79
C ARG A 526 8.55 15.17 -31.73
N ARG A 527 8.23 16.44 -31.44
CA ARG A 527 7.45 17.34 -32.29
C ARG A 527 8.24 17.92 -33.48
N LEU A 528 9.57 17.74 -33.54
CA LEU A 528 10.38 18.22 -34.66
C LEU A 528 10.19 17.33 -35.91
N PRO A 529 10.30 17.91 -37.14
CA PRO A 529 10.26 17.16 -38.38
C PRO A 529 11.30 16.04 -38.44
N GLY A 530 10.98 14.93 -39.13
CA GLY A 530 11.76 13.69 -39.17
C GLY A 530 13.28 13.85 -39.39
N PRO A 531 13.76 14.69 -40.34
CA PRO A 531 15.20 14.90 -40.55
C PRO A 531 15.89 15.60 -39.37
N VAL A 532 15.24 16.61 -38.77
CA VAL A 532 15.77 17.37 -37.63
C VAL A 532 15.74 16.51 -36.37
N ARG A 533 14.63 15.81 -36.13
CA ARG A 533 14.49 14.84 -35.03
C ARG A 533 15.60 13.79 -35.09
N ARG A 534 15.91 13.23 -36.27
CA ARG A 534 17.00 12.25 -36.45
C ARG A 534 18.39 12.79 -36.09
N ARG A 535 18.65 14.09 -36.31
CA ARG A 535 19.93 14.73 -35.93
C ARG A 535 19.99 15.08 -34.43
N VAL A 536 18.89 15.55 -33.85
CA VAL A 536 18.86 16.08 -32.48
C VAL A 536 18.66 14.98 -31.43
N LEU A 537 17.80 14.00 -31.69
CA LEU A 537 17.45 12.94 -30.74
C LEU A 537 18.67 12.18 -30.19
N PRO A 538 19.68 11.79 -31.00
CA PRO A 538 20.88 11.14 -30.48
C PRO A 538 21.69 12.03 -29.53
N ARG A 539 21.78 13.34 -29.82
CA ARG A 539 22.48 14.31 -28.95
C ARG A 539 21.75 14.48 -27.62
N THR A 540 20.43 14.65 -27.65
CA THR A 540 19.60 14.73 -26.43
C THR A 540 19.67 13.45 -25.61
N ARG A 541 19.61 12.27 -26.25
CA ARG A 541 19.81 10.98 -25.57
C ARG A 541 21.20 10.85 -24.93
N ARG A 542 22.28 11.29 -25.61
CA ARG A 542 23.63 11.31 -25.02
C ARG A 542 23.71 12.21 -23.80
N VAL A 543 23.08 13.38 -23.82
CA VAL A 543 23.05 14.30 -22.67
C VAL A 543 22.29 13.68 -21.50
N LEU A 544 21.13 13.06 -21.76
CA LEU A 544 20.34 12.35 -20.74
C LEU A 544 21.05 11.10 -20.18
N ALA A 545 21.86 10.44 -21.00
CA ALA A 545 22.63 9.27 -20.63
C ALA A 545 23.92 9.59 -19.87
N ARG A 546 24.28 10.88 -19.73
CA ARG A 546 25.45 11.30 -18.95
C ARG A 546 25.13 11.15 -17.46
N PRO A 547 25.89 10.30 -16.73
CA PRO A 547 25.73 10.17 -15.30
C PRO A 547 26.02 11.49 -14.60
N ARG A 548 25.15 11.87 -13.67
CA ARG A 548 25.31 13.06 -12.83
C ARG A 548 26.38 12.76 -11.79
N ARG A 549 27.02 13.81 -11.25
CA ARG A 549 27.92 13.68 -10.08
C ARG A 549 27.27 13.00 -8.88
N ARG A 550 25.93 13.03 -8.78
CA ARG A 550 25.15 12.38 -7.73
C ARG A 550 24.78 10.92 -8.03
N ASP A 551 25.20 10.41 -9.20
CA ASP A 551 24.99 9.02 -9.61
C ASP A 551 26.28 8.18 -9.38
N THR A 552 27.38 8.81 -8.96
CA THR A 552 28.64 8.16 -8.54
C THR A 552 28.68 7.95 -7.03
N PHE A 553 29.48 6.98 -6.55
CA PHE A 553 29.64 6.69 -5.12
C PHE A 553 30.06 7.95 -4.33
N PRO A 554 29.18 8.46 -3.45
CA PRO A 554 29.33 9.77 -2.84
C PRO A 554 30.11 9.75 -1.52
N GLY A 555 30.48 8.56 -1.02
CA GLY A 555 31.12 8.37 0.28
C GLY A 555 32.60 7.98 0.23
N GLY A 556 33.19 7.89 -0.96
CA GLY A 556 34.54 7.38 -1.10
C GLY A 556 35.62 8.30 -0.51
N TYR A 557 36.64 7.70 0.11
CA TYR A 557 37.81 8.40 0.60
C TYR A 557 39.05 7.53 0.52
N ALA A 558 40.21 8.17 0.57
CA ALA A 558 41.51 7.55 0.58
C ALA A 558 42.48 8.46 1.35
N VAL A 559 43.06 7.95 2.42
CA VAL A 559 44.17 8.55 3.16
C VAL A 559 45.44 7.88 2.65
N LEU A 560 46.23 8.61 1.88
CA LEU A 560 47.34 8.05 1.12
C LEU A 560 48.64 8.80 1.41
N PRO A 561 49.80 8.13 1.43
CA PRO A 561 51.09 8.80 1.35
C PRO A 561 51.25 9.57 0.03
N PRO A 562 52.15 10.56 -0.04
CA PRO A 562 52.30 11.43 -1.21
C PRO A 562 52.75 10.66 -2.46
N ASP A 563 53.52 9.58 -2.24
CA ASP A 563 54.10 8.73 -3.29
C ASP A 563 53.31 7.42 -3.49
N ALA A 564 52.02 7.37 -3.09
CA ALA A 564 51.20 6.17 -3.29
C ALA A 564 51.01 5.86 -4.79
N VAL A 565 51.87 5.00 -5.34
CA VAL A 565 51.80 4.51 -6.72
C VAL A 565 50.72 3.44 -6.84
N GLY A 566 49.95 3.46 -7.93
CA GLY A 566 48.91 2.45 -8.15
C GLY A 566 47.70 2.66 -7.25
N VAL A 567 47.20 3.89 -7.11
CA VAL A 567 45.93 4.19 -6.46
C VAL A 567 44.97 4.81 -7.48
N ALA A 568 43.83 4.16 -7.72
CA ALA A 568 42.80 4.54 -8.70
C ALA A 568 41.84 5.64 -8.21
N VAL A 569 42.23 6.41 -7.20
CA VAL A 569 41.39 7.48 -6.64
C VAL A 569 41.12 8.55 -7.70
N PRO A 570 39.85 8.93 -7.94
CA PRO A 570 39.50 9.91 -8.95
C PRO A 570 40.28 11.22 -8.81
N ARG A 571 40.84 11.72 -9.92
CA ARG A 571 41.59 12.98 -9.94
C ARG A 571 40.74 14.19 -9.52
N SER A 572 39.41 14.08 -9.64
CA SER A 572 38.45 15.10 -9.25
C SER A 572 38.21 15.21 -7.74
N TRP A 573 38.72 14.28 -6.93
CA TRP A 573 38.57 14.31 -5.48
C TRP A 573 39.50 15.36 -4.85
N PRO A 574 38.96 16.31 -4.06
CA PRO A 574 39.77 17.28 -3.34
C PRO A 574 40.85 16.60 -2.50
N ARG A 575 42.02 17.23 -2.45
CA ARG A 575 43.14 16.84 -1.58
C ARG A 575 43.13 17.73 -0.35
N LEU A 576 43.23 17.13 0.82
CA LEU A 576 43.33 17.81 2.10
C LEU A 576 44.56 17.29 2.85
N PRO A 577 45.55 18.16 3.17
CA PRO A 577 46.69 17.74 3.98
C PRO A 577 46.22 17.42 5.41
N LEU A 578 46.76 16.33 5.96
CA LEU A 578 46.53 15.98 7.37
C LEU A 578 47.40 16.87 8.30
N PRO A 579 46.95 17.15 9.54
CA PRO A 579 47.74 17.85 10.56
C PRO A 579 49.09 17.16 10.83
N ASP A 580 50.03 17.86 11.48
CA ASP A 580 51.31 17.28 11.88
C ASP A 580 51.09 16.08 12.83
N GLY A 581 51.79 14.96 12.59
CA GLY A 581 51.53 13.68 13.26
C GLY A 581 52.04 12.49 12.43
N VAL A 582 51.82 11.25 12.91
CA VAL A 582 52.33 10.02 12.27
C VAL A 582 51.73 9.80 10.87
N LEU A 583 50.41 9.98 10.72
CA LEU A 583 49.74 10.05 9.41
C LEU A 583 49.72 11.48 8.82
N GLY A 584 50.53 12.40 9.34
CA GLY A 584 50.48 13.83 9.07
C GLY A 584 51.51 14.35 8.05
N ARG A 585 51.90 15.65 8.14
CA ARG A 585 52.99 16.21 7.30
C ARG A 585 54.29 15.40 7.37
N ALA A 586 54.58 14.74 8.49
CA ALA A 586 55.79 13.92 8.67
C ALA A 586 55.81 12.68 7.74
N SER A 587 54.65 12.14 7.36
CA SER A 587 54.51 11.08 6.34
C SER A 587 54.07 11.62 4.98
N GLY A 588 53.76 12.93 4.89
CA GLY A 588 53.24 13.59 3.70
C GLY A 588 51.83 13.14 3.29
N ALA A 589 51.13 12.39 4.14
CA ALA A 589 49.88 11.76 3.76
C ALA A 589 48.74 12.78 3.57
N GLN A 590 47.86 12.50 2.61
CA GLN A 590 46.77 13.38 2.21
C GLN A 590 45.45 12.61 2.19
N LEU A 591 44.41 13.25 2.70
CA LEU A 591 43.04 12.80 2.48
C LEU A 591 42.61 13.22 1.07
N ARG A 592 42.27 12.24 0.25
CA ARG A 592 41.51 12.41 -0.98
C ARG A 592 40.11 11.87 -0.73
N HIS A 593 39.07 12.64 -1.02
CA HIS A 593 37.71 12.19 -0.74
C HIS A 593 36.70 12.71 -1.76
N HIS A 594 35.57 12.04 -1.84
CA HIS A 594 34.47 12.50 -2.66
C HIS A 594 33.97 13.87 -2.17
N PRO A 595 33.73 14.87 -3.06
CA PRO A 595 33.31 16.21 -2.64
C PRO A 595 32.03 16.26 -1.80
N GLY A 596 31.17 15.26 -1.95
CA GLY A 596 29.92 15.10 -1.18
C GLY A 596 30.06 14.34 0.13
N LEU A 597 31.24 13.81 0.48
CA LEU A 597 31.48 13.17 1.77
C LEU A 597 31.61 14.25 2.85
N PRO A 598 30.70 14.31 3.84
CA PRO A 598 30.79 15.29 4.90
C PRO A 598 32.04 15.03 5.75
N ARG A 599 32.67 16.11 6.22
CA ARG A 599 33.92 16.04 6.95
C ARG A 599 34.06 17.18 7.96
N GLY A 600 34.76 16.91 9.04
CA GLY A 600 35.09 17.87 10.08
C GLY A 600 36.49 17.61 10.60
N ARG A 601 37.23 18.70 10.86
CA ARG A 601 38.55 18.64 11.45
C ARG A 601 38.61 19.65 12.59
N ALA A 602 39.14 19.25 13.73
CA ALA A 602 39.35 20.10 14.90
C ALA A 602 40.62 19.66 15.65
N GLY A 603 41.09 20.52 16.56
CA GLY A 603 42.38 20.36 17.25
C GLY A 603 43.54 21.06 16.54
N ASP A 604 44.75 20.78 17.01
CA ASP A 604 45.99 21.46 16.61
C ASP A 604 47.09 20.44 16.19
N ALA A 605 48.37 20.85 16.25
CA ALA A 605 49.51 20.00 15.91
C ALA A 605 49.85 18.98 17.01
N GLU A 606 49.39 19.20 18.24
CA GLU A 606 49.65 18.34 19.39
C GLU A 606 48.57 17.27 19.57
N GLY A 607 47.34 17.54 19.14
CA GLY A 607 46.25 16.58 19.11
C GLY A 607 45.12 17.02 18.18
N TRP A 608 44.62 16.10 17.35
CA TRP A 608 43.63 16.41 16.33
C TRP A 608 42.61 15.29 16.11
N VAL A 609 41.45 15.69 15.60
CA VAL A 609 40.37 14.79 15.17
C VAL A 609 39.98 15.15 13.74
N LEU A 610 39.90 14.14 12.88
CA LEU A 610 39.25 14.20 11.58
C LEU A 610 38.08 13.21 11.59
N VAL A 611 36.87 13.72 11.39
CA VAL A 611 35.69 12.88 11.21
C VAL A 611 35.24 12.95 9.76
N LEU A 612 34.99 11.79 9.18
CA LEU A 612 34.39 11.61 7.85
C LEU A 612 33.00 10.99 8.01
N GLY A 613 32.05 11.38 7.15
CA GLY A 613 30.69 10.87 7.17
C GLY A 613 29.71 11.72 7.97
N ASP A 614 28.66 11.08 8.47
CA ASP A 614 27.51 11.67 9.15
C ASP A 614 27.35 11.12 10.57
N PRO A 615 28.35 11.34 11.45
CA PRO A 615 28.30 10.85 12.83
C PRO A 615 27.15 11.50 13.61
N VAL A 616 26.72 10.79 14.65
CA VAL A 616 25.77 11.25 15.66
C VAL A 616 26.38 10.97 17.03
N LEU A 617 26.53 12.02 17.83
CA LEU A 617 26.85 11.90 19.25
C LEU A 617 25.55 12.05 20.05
N LEU A 618 25.04 10.94 20.58
CA LEU A 618 23.74 10.93 21.28
C LEU A 618 23.80 11.53 22.69
N ASP A 619 25.00 11.57 23.26
CA ASP A 619 25.24 11.94 24.66
C ASP A 619 25.75 13.40 24.81
N GLY A 620 25.50 14.24 23.80
CA GLY A 620 25.83 15.67 23.79
C GLY A 620 24.73 16.55 24.43
N PRO A 621 24.93 17.89 24.52
CA PRO A 621 23.91 18.82 25.03
C PRO A 621 22.58 18.67 24.29
N VAL A 622 21.49 19.02 24.98
CA VAL A 622 20.08 18.73 24.65
C VAL A 622 19.84 18.49 23.15
N GLY A 623 19.70 17.21 22.80
CA GLY A 623 19.36 16.77 21.46
C GLY A 623 20.49 16.13 20.63
N GLY A 624 21.68 15.95 21.20
CA GLY A 624 22.79 15.25 20.54
C GLY A 624 23.45 16.08 19.44
N THR A 625 24.77 15.93 19.31
CA THR A 625 25.57 16.68 18.34
C THR A 625 25.70 15.89 17.04
N GLY A 626 25.25 16.49 15.94
CA GLY A 626 25.20 15.84 14.63
C GLY A 626 26.16 16.40 13.60
N GLY A 627 26.72 15.52 12.77
CA GLY A 627 27.52 15.90 11.60
C GLY A 627 29.01 16.05 11.91
N ALA A 628 29.84 15.78 10.90
CA ALA A 628 31.27 15.59 11.09
C ALA A 628 31.99 16.79 11.74
N ARG A 629 31.62 18.04 11.42
CA ARG A 629 32.27 19.23 12.02
C ARG A 629 31.98 19.37 13.51
N ALA A 630 30.72 19.25 13.89
CA ALA A 630 30.31 19.43 15.27
C ALA A 630 30.86 18.27 16.13
N VAL A 631 30.77 17.03 15.64
CA VAL A 631 31.37 15.87 16.33
C VAL A 631 32.89 15.97 16.41
N ALA A 632 33.59 16.44 15.36
CA ALA A 632 35.03 16.66 15.44
C ALA A 632 35.39 17.69 16.54
N ALA A 633 34.64 18.78 16.65
CA ALA A 633 34.86 19.80 17.68
C ALA A 633 34.63 19.25 19.11
N GLU A 634 33.57 18.48 19.31
CA GLU A 634 33.28 17.81 20.59
C GLU A 634 34.38 16.83 20.99
N LEU A 635 34.83 15.98 20.05
CA LEU A 635 35.92 15.04 20.30
C LEU A 635 37.25 15.76 20.56
N ALA A 636 37.52 16.86 19.85
CA ALA A 636 38.71 17.67 20.09
C ALA A 636 38.67 18.41 21.43
N ALA A 637 37.49 18.79 21.92
CA ALA A 637 37.35 19.37 23.25
C ALA A 637 37.74 18.37 24.36
N VAL A 638 37.44 17.08 24.17
CA VAL A 638 37.92 16.01 25.07
C VAL A 638 39.44 15.87 24.99
N LEU A 639 40.04 15.95 23.78
CA LEU A 639 41.49 15.93 23.59
C LEU A 639 42.21 17.09 24.32
N ALA A 640 41.57 18.26 24.40
CA ALA A 640 42.12 19.46 25.03
C ALA A 640 41.91 19.53 26.56
N GLY A 641 41.38 18.47 27.19
CA GLY A 641 41.05 18.45 28.61
C GLY A 641 42.28 18.50 29.55
N PRO A 642 42.07 18.75 30.87
CA PRO A 642 43.14 18.98 31.86
C PRO A 642 44.18 17.84 31.98
N GLY A 643 43.81 16.61 31.58
CA GLY A 643 44.70 15.45 31.58
C GLY A 643 45.77 15.46 30.49
N ALA A 644 45.68 16.34 29.48
CA ALA A 644 46.58 16.35 28.33
C ALA A 644 47.98 16.94 28.61
N ALA A 645 48.25 17.42 29.83
CA ALA A 645 49.47 18.15 30.19
C ALA A 645 50.75 17.28 30.30
N THR A 646 50.63 15.95 30.34
CA THR A 646 51.77 15.03 30.38
C THR A 646 51.68 14.02 29.24
N PRO A 647 52.81 13.45 28.74
CA PRO A 647 52.77 12.43 27.69
C PRO A 647 51.90 11.22 28.04
N ARG A 648 51.92 10.79 29.31
CA ARG A 648 51.08 9.69 29.81
C ARG A 648 49.60 10.09 29.83
N GLY A 649 49.28 11.26 30.38
CA GLY A 649 47.91 11.77 30.40
C GLY A 649 47.36 12.07 29.00
N ARG A 650 48.21 12.44 28.04
CA ARG A 650 47.82 12.59 26.61
C ARG A 650 47.46 11.25 25.97
N GLY A 651 48.16 10.16 26.34
CA GLY A 651 47.78 8.80 25.97
C GLY A 651 46.39 8.42 26.48
N ASP A 652 46.15 8.65 27.78
CA ASP A 652 44.86 8.34 28.43
C ASP A 652 43.70 9.17 27.85
N VAL A 653 43.95 10.45 27.56
CA VAL A 653 42.98 11.36 26.92
C VAL A 653 42.66 10.93 25.49
N LEU A 654 43.68 10.48 24.74
CA LEU A 654 43.49 9.93 23.39
C LEU A 654 42.63 8.67 23.43
N ASP A 655 42.87 7.75 24.37
CA ASP A 655 42.06 6.54 24.55
C ASP A 655 40.61 6.88 24.94
N ALA A 656 40.40 7.91 25.76
CA ALA A 656 39.05 8.41 26.08
C ALA A 656 38.31 8.96 24.84
N VAL A 657 39.03 9.62 23.92
CA VAL A 657 38.46 10.12 22.66
C VAL A 657 38.16 8.98 21.69
N VAL A 658 39.02 7.96 21.62
CA VAL A 658 38.79 6.73 20.86
C VAL A 658 37.55 6.00 21.41
N ALA A 659 37.40 5.91 22.74
CA ALA A 659 36.23 5.33 23.37
C ALA A 659 34.94 6.10 23.04
N ARG A 660 34.98 7.45 23.15
CA ARG A 660 33.84 8.31 22.78
C ARG A 660 33.51 8.22 21.28
N ALA A 661 34.52 8.12 20.43
CA ALA A 661 34.35 7.89 18.99
C ALA A 661 33.73 6.52 18.71
N ALA A 662 34.11 5.48 19.45
CA ALA A 662 33.55 4.13 19.30
C ALA A 662 32.06 4.03 19.70
N GLY A 663 31.61 4.90 20.61
CA GLY A 663 30.21 5.05 21.01
C GLY A 663 29.38 6.01 20.14
N LEU A 664 29.95 6.56 19.07
CA LEU A 664 29.19 7.32 18.08
C LEU A 664 28.21 6.41 17.34
N ALA A 665 27.11 7.02 16.93
CA ALA A 665 26.11 6.46 16.05
C ALA A 665 26.24 7.01 14.61
N GLY A 666 25.46 6.42 13.69
CA GLY A 666 25.41 6.87 12.30
C GLY A 666 26.56 6.30 11.47
N ARG A 667 26.91 6.99 10.39
CA ARG A 667 27.90 6.54 9.41
C ARG A 667 29.17 7.35 9.56
N TYR A 668 30.29 6.75 9.96
CA TYR A 668 31.50 7.53 10.20
C TYR A 668 32.79 6.74 10.10
N VAL A 669 33.87 7.48 9.87
CA VAL A 669 35.23 7.05 10.19
C VAL A 669 35.87 8.22 10.93
N VAL A 670 36.38 7.95 12.13
CA VAL A 670 37.10 8.94 12.93
C VAL A 670 38.57 8.61 12.91
N LEU A 671 39.40 9.58 12.54
CA LEU A 671 40.84 9.54 12.71
C LEU A 671 41.17 10.46 13.88
N VAL A 672 41.73 9.90 14.94
CA VAL A 672 42.18 10.65 16.12
C VAL A 672 43.70 10.50 16.19
N GLY A 673 44.45 11.59 16.25
CA GLY A 673 45.90 11.50 16.22
C GLY A 673 46.59 12.57 17.06
N ASP A 674 47.81 12.23 17.48
CA ASP A 674 48.78 13.12 18.07
C ASP A 674 50.14 12.96 17.36
N VAL A 675 51.21 13.48 17.96
CA VAL A 675 52.58 13.38 17.43
C VAL A 675 53.18 11.97 17.49
N HIS A 676 52.58 11.04 18.24
CA HIS A 676 53.09 9.70 18.53
C HIS A 676 52.32 8.57 17.83
N ARG A 677 50.99 8.70 17.70
CA ARG A 677 50.13 7.73 17.03
C ARG A 677 48.88 8.36 16.41
N THR A 678 48.27 7.65 15.47
CA THR A 678 46.94 7.95 14.91
C THR A 678 46.09 6.68 14.95
N VAL A 679 44.88 6.79 15.51
CA VAL A 679 43.90 5.71 15.60
C VAL A 679 42.76 5.97 14.62
N VAL A 680 42.43 4.98 13.80
CA VAL A 680 41.29 5.00 12.88
C VAL A 680 40.18 4.14 13.48
N VAL A 681 39.07 4.78 13.83
CA VAL A 681 37.88 4.16 14.40
C VAL A 681 36.79 4.09 13.32
N PRO A 682 36.52 2.90 12.75
CA PRO A 682 35.37 2.72 11.87
C PRO A 682 34.05 2.74 12.67
N ASP A 683 32.95 3.10 12.02
CA ASP A 683 31.62 2.73 12.52
C ASP A 683 31.46 1.20 12.52
N PRO A 684 30.65 0.61 13.43
CA PRO A 684 30.51 -0.85 13.55
C PRO A 684 29.76 -1.50 12.39
N LEU A 685 29.23 -0.73 11.44
CA LEU A 685 28.68 -1.30 10.22
C LEU A 685 29.69 -1.24 9.08
N THR A 686 30.87 -0.66 9.34
CA THR A 686 31.87 -0.29 8.32
C THR A 686 31.21 0.45 7.16
N ALA A 687 30.25 1.34 7.46
CA ALA A 687 29.36 1.97 6.51
C ALA A 687 30.03 3.03 5.60
N LEU A 688 31.31 3.34 5.81
CA LEU A 688 32.14 4.05 4.82
C LEU A 688 33.17 3.16 4.15
N GLY A 689 33.24 1.89 4.52
CA GLY A 689 34.30 0.96 4.18
C GLY A 689 35.66 1.41 4.76
N VAL A 690 36.43 0.46 5.28
CA VAL A 690 37.80 0.71 5.72
C VAL A 690 38.64 -0.45 5.24
N HIS A 691 39.56 -0.16 4.32
CA HIS A 691 40.53 -1.12 3.82
C HIS A 691 41.93 -0.58 4.04
N LEU A 692 42.78 -1.45 4.56
CA LEU A 692 44.21 -1.22 4.64
C LEU A 692 44.84 -1.47 3.28
N LEU A 693 45.59 -0.50 2.76
CA LEU A 693 46.46 -0.67 1.60
C LEU A 693 47.79 -1.26 2.05
N ASP A 694 48.15 -2.43 1.52
CA ASP A 694 49.44 -3.05 1.77
C ASP A 694 50.54 -2.28 1.02
N GLY A 695 51.43 -1.63 1.77
CA GLY A 695 52.62 -0.98 1.24
C GLY A 695 53.72 -2.03 1.15
N GLY A 696 53.85 -2.69 0.00
CA GLY A 696 54.75 -3.84 -0.17
C GLY A 696 56.12 -3.66 0.48
N THR A 697 56.57 -4.67 1.25
CA THR A 697 57.86 -4.87 1.96
C THR A 697 58.59 -3.68 2.61
N GLY A 698 58.01 -2.49 2.67
CA GLY A 698 58.58 -1.29 3.28
C GLY A 698 57.50 -0.35 3.78
N ALA A 699 57.68 0.20 4.98
CA ALA A 699 56.75 1.11 5.68
C ALA A 699 56.30 2.35 4.88
N ALA A 700 56.95 2.66 3.75
CA ALA A 700 56.62 3.77 2.85
C ALA A 700 55.52 3.38 1.85
N GLY A 701 54.30 3.13 2.33
CA GLY A 701 53.17 2.81 1.43
C GLY A 701 51.82 2.50 2.07
N ALA A 702 51.76 2.31 3.39
CA ALA A 702 50.50 1.99 4.07
C ALA A 702 49.51 3.17 4.02
N GLY A 703 48.28 2.89 3.60
CA GLY A 703 47.21 3.88 3.49
C GLY A 703 45.86 3.27 3.88
N VAL A 704 44.84 4.11 4.02
CA VAL A 704 43.47 3.68 4.33
C VAL A 704 42.56 4.13 3.21
N VAL A 705 41.82 3.21 2.61
CA VAL A 705 40.87 3.50 1.53
C VAL A 705 39.49 3.01 1.88
N SER A 706 38.46 3.70 1.41
CA SER A 706 37.07 3.30 1.63
C SER A 706 36.69 2.01 0.91
N HIS A 707 37.48 1.58 -0.07
CA HIS A 707 37.20 0.38 -0.85
C HIS A 707 38.46 -0.16 -1.51
N ALA A 708 38.58 -1.49 -1.58
CA ALA A 708 39.70 -2.19 -2.20
C ALA A 708 40.10 -1.62 -3.57
N ARG A 709 39.12 -1.38 -4.45
CA ARG A 709 39.37 -0.91 -5.83
C ARG A 709 39.85 0.54 -5.96
N LEU A 710 39.84 1.32 -4.88
CA LEU A 710 40.52 2.61 -4.90
C LEU A 710 42.04 2.42 -4.99
N ALA A 711 42.58 1.22 -4.77
CA ALA A 711 43.97 0.88 -4.98
C ALA A 711 44.13 -0.48 -5.69
N PRO A 712 44.75 -0.57 -6.87
CA PRO A 712 45.07 -1.85 -7.53
C PRO A 712 46.01 -2.81 -6.78
N GLY A 713 46.51 -2.47 -5.58
CA GLY A 713 47.30 -3.37 -4.72
C GLY A 713 46.47 -4.35 -3.89
N ARG A 714 47.13 -5.23 -3.12
CA ARG A 714 46.45 -6.01 -2.08
C ARG A 714 45.90 -5.06 -1.03
N THR A 715 44.61 -5.18 -0.75
CA THR A 715 43.97 -4.44 0.33
C THR A 715 43.29 -5.43 1.26
N GLU A 716 43.29 -5.13 2.55
CA GLU A 716 42.63 -5.95 3.55
C GLU A 716 41.46 -5.18 4.17
N PRO A 717 40.24 -5.75 4.19
CA PRO A 717 39.13 -5.12 4.90
C PRO A 717 39.39 -5.12 6.42
N VAL A 718 39.03 -4.02 7.06
CA VAL A 718 39.03 -3.87 8.52
C VAL A 718 37.65 -4.27 9.04
N SER A 719 37.61 -5.16 10.03
CA SER A 719 36.38 -5.62 10.65
C SER A 719 35.76 -4.52 11.53
N PRO A 720 34.42 -4.47 11.66
CA PRO A 720 33.71 -3.65 12.66
C PRO A 720 34.26 -3.67 14.09
N GLY A 721 34.82 -4.82 14.49
CA GLY A 721 35.40 -5.06 15.81
C GLY A 721 36.87 -4.71 15.91
N GLU A 722 37.44 -4.01 14.93
CA GLU A 722 38.85 -3.62 14.90
C GLU A 722 39.03 -2.11 14.76
N VAL A 723 40.18 -1.63 15.20
CA VAL A 723 40.70 -0.28 14.92
C VAL A 723 42.07 -0.38 14.27
N LEU A 724 42.45 0.65 13.51
CA LEU A 724 43.81 0.76 12.97
C LEU A 724 44.62 1.70 13.84
N VAL A 725 45.78 1.24 14.31
CA VAL A 725 46.72 2.07 15.05
C VAL A 725 47.97 2.28 14.20
N VAL A 726 48.27 3.53 13.89
CA VAL A 726 49.48 3.95 13.19
C VAL A 726 50.42 4.59 14.19
N GLY A 727 51.57 3.96 14.45
CA GLY A 727 52.57 4.47 15.40
C GLY A 727 53.95 4.64 14.74
N ARG A 728 54.82 5.44 15.36
CA ARG A 728 56.24 5.51 14.98
C ARG A 728 56.98 4.23 15.42
N ARG A 729 57.70 3.60 14.48
CA ARG A 729 58.66 2.52 14.75
C ARG A 729 60.00 2.91 14.12
N GLY A 730 60.95 3.40 14.93
CA GLY A 730 62.24 3.87 14.43
C GLY A 730 62.09 5.05 13.44
N SER A 731 62.74 4.97 12.28
CA SER A 731 62.62 5.95 11.19
C SER A 731 61.36 5.79 10.32
N GLY A 732 60.50 4.80 10.59
CA GLY A 732 59.29 4.50 9.80
C GLY A 732 57.98 4.58 10.59
N CYS A 733 56.87 4.45 9.88
CA CYS A 733 55.51 4.33 10.44
C CYS A 733 55.01 2.89 10.30
N GLY A 734 54.52 2.29 11.39
CA GLY A 734 53.89 0.97 11.35
C GLY A 734 52.37 1.10 11.51
N LEU A 735 51.59 0.48 10.62
CA LEU A 735 50.14 0.37 10.75
C LEU A 735 49.77 -1.04 11.19
N VAL A 736 49.04 -1.15 12.29
CA VAL A 736 48.64 -2.43 12.89
C VAL A 736 47.13 -2.44 13.14
N ARG A 737 46.47 -3.57 12.86
CA ARG A 737 45.07 -3.85 13.24
C ARG A 737 45.04 -4.31 14.70
N ARG A 738 44.11 -3.78 15.48
CA ARG A 738 43.89 -4.22 16.86
C ARG A 738 42.40 -4.46 17.12
N PRO A 739 42.02 -5.46 17.94
CA PRO A 739 40.65 -5.59 18.41
C PRO A 739 40.20 -4.32 19.12
N LEU A 740 39.01 -3.81 18.81
CA LEU A 740 38.45 -2.62 19.43
C LEU A 740 38.39 -2.77 20.97
N GLY A 741 38.01 -3.95 21.47
CA GLY A 741 37.97 -4.25 22.90
C GLY A 741 39.35 -4.21 23.59
N SER A 742 40.44 -4.28 22.84
CA SER A 742 41.81 -4.11 23.40
C SER A 742 42.21 -2.64 23.57
N GLU A 743 41.48 -1.73 22.93
CA GLU A 743 41.72 -0.28 22.99
C GLU A 743 40.60 0.46 23.77
N VAL A 744 39.40 -0.11 23.84
CA VAL A 744 38.21 0.51 24.44
C VAL A 744 37.40 -0.51 25.25
N ASP A 745 37.15 -0.20 26.52
CA ASP A 745 36.13 -0.88 27.33
C ASP A 745 34.74 -0.24 27.08
N LEU A 746 34.00 -0.82 26.13
CA LEU A 746 32.65 -0.39 25.79
C LEU A 746 31.63 -0.65 26.91
N GLY A 747 31.85 -1.66 27.75
CA GLY A 747 30.99 -1.97 28.90
C GLY A 747 31.06 -0.85 29.94
N SER A 748 32.27 -0.45 30.32
CA SER A 748 32.48 0.71 31.20
C SER A 748 31.95 2.02 30.59
N LEU A 749 31.99 2.17 29.26
CA LEU A 749 31.36 3.32 28.60
C LEU A 749 29.83 3.29 28.74
N ALA A 750 29.19 2.14 28.54
CA ALA A 750 27.75 1.98 28.74
C ALA A 750 27.33 2.24 30.19
N VAL A 751 28.07 1.73 31.17
CA VAL A 751 27.81 1.95 32.61
C VAL A 751 27.90 3.43 32.99
N ARG A 752 28.97 4.13 32.55
CA ARG A 752 29.15 5.57 32.85
C ARG A 752 28.02 6.44 32.28
N LEU A 753 27.47 6.06 31.13
CA LEU A 753 26.29 6.72 30.55
C LEU A 753 25.04 6.49 31.40
N GLY A 754 24.92 5.34 32.08
CA GLY A 754 23.90 5.09 33.08
C GLY A 754 24.08 5.96 34.34
N GLU A 755 25.29 6.04 34.88
CA GLU A 755 25.59 6.74 36.13
C GLU A 755 25.46 8.27 36.03
N THR A 756 25.90 8.87 34.91
CA THR A 756 25.81 10.33 34.69
C THR A 756 24.38 10.85 34.57
N SER A 757 23.39 9.97 34.39
CA SER A 757 21.97 10.32 34.38
C SER A 757 21.32 10.40 35.77
N GLY A 758 22.04 9.99 36.83
CA GLY A 758 21.55 9.91 38.22
C GLY A 758 21.74 11.16 39.09
N ALA A 759 21.98 12.35 38.51
CA ALA A 759 22.11 13.58 39.29
C ALA A 759 20.81 13.89 40.09
N PRO A 760 20.92 14.37 41.34
CA PRO A 760 19.79 14.43 42.28
C PRO A 760 18.64 15.32 41.78
N ALA A 761 17.41 14.89 42.07
CA ALA A 761 16.11 15.34 41.57
C ALA A 761 15.69 16.81 41.82
N GLY A 762 16.64 17.74 42.03
CA GLY A 762 16.38 19.15 42.35
C GLY A 762 16.39 20.12 41.16
N GLY A 763 16.76 19.67 39.96
CA GLY A 763 16.79 20.51 38.76
C GLY A 763 15.71 20.09 37.77
N SER A 764 14.86 21.02 37.35
CA SER A 764 13.84 20.86 36.32
C SER A 764 14.46 20.64 34.92
N SER A 765 15.25 19.59 34.77
CA SER A 765 15.70 19.13 33.45
C SER A 765 14.57 18.31 32.84
N PRO A 766 14.08 18.65 31.63
CA PRO A 766 12.90 18.03 31.02
C PRO A 766 13.16 16.62 30.46
N HIS A 767 14.16 15.89 30.96
CA HIS A 767 14.57 14.60 30.39
C HIS A 767 14.33 13.41 31.33
N PRO A 768 13.65 12.36 30.84
CA PRO A 768 13.32 11.19 31.63
C PRO A 768 14.58 10.34 31.89
N ALA A 769 14.59 9.63 33.02
CA ALA A 769 15.60 8.65 33.44
C ALA A 769 15.86 7.48 32.45
N GLY A 770 15.24 7.48 31.26
CA GLY A 770 15.34 6.40 30.27
C GLY A 770 16.65 6.38 29.48
N ALA A 771 17.59 7.29 29.72
CA ALA A 771 18.80 7.38 28.90
C ALA A 771 19.75 6.19 29.01
N ALA A 772 19.64 5.46 30.12
CA ALA A 772 20.44 4.28 30.45
C ALA A 772 19.89 2.98 29.85
N THR A 773 18.74 3.01 29.16
CA THR A 773 18.16 1.82 28.54
C THR A 773 18.31 1.86 27.02
N ARG A 774 18.27 0.68 26.39
CA ARG A 774 18.25 0.50 24.95
C ARG A 774 17.10 1.28 24.33
N SER A 775 15.91 1.17 24.93
CA SER A 775 14.71 1.88 24.46
C SER A 775 14.88 3.40 24.47
N GLY A 776 15.41 3.98 25.55
CA GLY A 776 15.60 5.43 25.62
C GLY A 776 16.75 5.94 24.74
N ARG A 777 17.78 5.11 24.51
CA ARG A 777 18.83 5.43 23.52
C ARG A 777 18.28 5.41 22.09
N LEU A 778 17.45 4.43 21.73
CA LEU A 778 16.75 4.41 20.43
C LEU A 778 15.79 5.60 20.26
N ALA A 779 15.11 6.03 21.33
CA ALA A 779 14.29 7.25 21.30
C ALA A 779 15.12 8.51 21.02
N ARG A 780 16.34 8.61 21.57
CA ARG A 780 17.28 9.69 21.23
C ARG A 780 17.70 9.66 19.77
N HIS A 781 17.94 8.48 19.20
CA HIS A 781 18.17 8.36 17.75
C HIS A 781 17.01 8.97 16.99
N ALA A 782 15.78 8.52 17.25
CA ALA A 782 14.60 9.02 16.56
C ALA A 782 14.45 10.56 16.67
N ASP A 783 14.72 11.14 17.83
CA ASP A 783 14.65 12.59 18.05
C ASP A 783 15.75 13.36 17.28
N VAL A 784 16.99 12.86 17.27
CA VAL A 784 18.08 13.44 16.46
C VAL A 784 17.73 13.40 14.98
N LEU A 785 17.13 12.30 14.51
CA LEU A 785 16.73 12.17 13.11
C LEU A 785 15.59 13.10 12.76
N ARG A 786 14.57 13.19 13.63
CA ARG A 786 13.45 14.13 13.49
C ARG A 786 13.92 15.58 13.34
N ARG A 787 14.96 15.97 14.07
CA ARG A 787 15.61 17.29 13.91
C ARG A 787 16.32 17.47 12.57
N ARG A 788 16.83 16.39 11.97
CA ARG A 788 17.47 16.41 10.64
C ARG A 788 16.47 16.36 9.49
N GLY A 789 15.26 15.84 9.74
CA GLY A 789 14.18 15.72 8.78
C GLY A 789 13.18 14.64 9.16
N THR A 790 12.23 14.32 8.28
CA THR A 790 11.22 13.27 8.53
C THR A 790 11.88 11.90 8.46
N PRO A 791 11.86 11.06 9.51
CA PRO A 791 12.48 9.74 9.46
C PRO A 791 11.69 8.80 8.56
N TRP A 792 12.39 8.03 7.71
CA TRP A 792 11.83 6.99 6.87
C TRP A 792 12.58 5.68 7.09
N LEU A 793 11.92 4.66 7.63
CA LEU A 793 12.54 3.37 7.91
C LEU A 793 12.54 2.47 6.66
N ALA A 794 13.71 2.07 6.19
CA ALA A 794 13.87 1.00 5.23
C ALA A 794 13.55 -0.33 5.93
N LEU A 795 12.38 -0.88 5.60
CA LEU A 795 11.88 -2.13 6.15
C LEU A 795 12.24 -3.30 5.24
N ASP A 796 12.80 -4.34 5.85
CA ASP A 796 13.13 -5.63 5.24
C ASP A 796 12.23 -6.79 5.70
N GLY A 797 11.28 -6.51 6.60
CA GLY A 797 10.37 -7.53 7.14
C GLY A 797 10.89 -8.28 8.36
N GLY A 798 12.11 -8.01 8.84
CA GLY A 798 12.70 -8.69 10.00
C GLY A 798 12.39 -8.04 11.36
N ASP A 799 12.63 -8.78 12.45
CA ASP A 799 12.36 -8.36 13.84
C ASP A 799 13.07 -7.06 14.23
N GLY A 800 14.31 -6.87 13.76
CA GLY A 800 15.09 -5.66 14.03
C GLY A 800 14.41 -4.39 13.49
N SER A 801 13.80 -4.48 12.32
CA SER A 801 13.02 -3.40 11.71
C SER A 801 11.70 -3.17 12.45
N ALA A 802 11.05 -4.23 12.94
CA ALA A 802 9.78 -4.15 13.66
C ALA A 802 9.89 -3.31 14.96
N GLY A 803 10.97 -3.51 15.74
CA GLY A 803 11.21 -2.76 16.98
C GLY A 803 11.41 -1.25 16.80
N LEU A 804 11.69 -0.79 15.57
CA LEU A 804 11.94 0.62 15.27
C LEU A 804 10.68 1.36 14.79
N LEU A 805 9.65 0.63 14.36
CA LEU A 805 8.40 1.23 13.86
C LEU A 805 7.68 2.14 14.86
N PRO A 806 7.57 1.80 16.16
CA PRO A 806 6.95 2.68 17.14
C PRO A 806 7.65 4.05 17.24
N LEU A 807 8.98 4.07 17.09
CA LEU A 807 9.78 5.28 17.16
C LEU A 807 9.59 6.16 15.91
N VAL A 808 9.47 5.52 14.74
CA VAL A 808 9.16 6.20 13.47
C VAL A 808 7.76 6.79 13.51
N ALA A 809 6.77 6.02 14.01
CA ALA A 809 5.41 6.49 14.20
C ALA A 809 5.35 7.72 15.12
N ALA A 810 6.01 7.65 16.29
CA ALA A 810 6.08 8.76 17.24
C ALA A 810 6.75 10.02 16.66
N ALA A 811 7.68 9.84 15.71
CA ALA A 811 8.35 10.95 15.03
C ALA A 811 7.57 11.50 13.81
N GLY A 812 6.36 10.99 13.53
CA GLY A 812 5.59 11.36 12.34
C GLY A 812 6.26 10.93 11.03
N GLY A 813 7.05 9.86 11.08
CA GLY A 813 7.80 9.30 9.96
C GLY A 813 6.99 8.33 9.09
N GLY A 814 7.69 7.70 8.15
CA GLY A 814 7.13 6.66 7.29
C GLY A 814 8.06 5.45 7.17
N ALA A 815 7.61 4.46 6.42
CA ALA A 815 8.40 3.29 6.08
C ALA A 815 8.53 3.14 4.57
N VAL A 816 9.62 2.54 4.12
CA VAL A 816 9.89 2.29 2.71
C VAL A 816 10.44 0.89 2.51
N THR A 817 10.00 0.24 1.45
CA THR A 817 10.59 -0.99 0.92
C THR A 817 10.74 -0.82 -0.58
N TRP A 818 11.70 -1.52 -1.18
CA TRP A 818 11.88 -1.51 -2.63
C TRP A 818 11.72 -2.91 -3.20
N TRP A 819 11.31 -2.96 -4.46
CA TRP A 819 11.00 -4.21 -5.13
C TRP A 819 11.68 -4.27 -6.49
N ASP A 820 12.55 -5.26 -6.71
CA ASP A 820 12.86 -5.72 -8.06
C ASP A 820 11.81 -6.75 -8.47
N ARG A 821 10.83 -6.35 -9.28
CA ARG A 821 9.80 -7.26 -9.79
C ARG A 821 10.34 -8.45 -10.61
N ARG A 822 11.60 -8.42 -11.05
CA ARG A 822 12.27 -9.54 -11.74
C ARG A 822 13.00 -10.49 -10.81
N ALA A 823 13.14 -10.14 -9.53
CA ALA A 823 13.73 -11.05 -8.54
C ALA A 823 12.83 -12.29 -8.33
N ASP A 824 13.37 -13.26 -7.60
CA ASP A 824 12.67 -14.48 -7.22
C ASP A 824 11.50 -14.19 -6.26
N ALA A 825 10.84 -15.26 -5.79
CA ALA A 825 9.67 -15.11 -4.92
C ALA A 825 10.04 -14.56 -3.53
N SER A 826 11.22 -14.88 -2.99
CA SER A 826 11.68 -14.38 -1.68
C SER A 826 11.75 -12.87 -1.61
N ALA A 827 12.23 -12.23 -2.69
CA ALA A 827 12.27 -10.77 -2.75
C ALA A 827 10.86 -10.12 -2.71
N ALA A 828 9.82 -10.83 -3.16
CA ALA A 828 8.45 -10.35 -3.01
C ALA A 828 7.95 -10.56 -1.58
N ASP A 829 8.37 -11.63 -0.91
CA ASP A 829 7.97 -11.95 0.47
C ASP A 829 8.44 -10.88 1.47
N GLU A 830 9.65 -10.34 1.28
CA GLU A 830 10.15 -9.19 2.04
C GLU A 830 9.24 -7.96 1.89
N VAL A 831 8.74 -7.68 0.68
CA VAL A 831 7.83 -6.54 0.42
C VAL A 831 6.51 -6.73 1.14
N PHE A 832 5.93 -7.94 1.09
CA PHE A 832 4.66 -8.24 1.75
C PHE A 832 4.80 -8.21 3.28
N ALA A 833 5.87 -8.79 3.83
CA ALA A 833 6.16 -8.78 5.26
C ALA A 833 6.40 -7.36 5.79
N ALA A 834 7.25 -6.58 5.10
CA ALA A 834 7.51 -5.19 5.47
C ALA A 834 6.25 -4.33 5.42
N SER A 835 5.40 -4.53 4.41
CA SER A 835 4.14 -3.79 4.29
C SER A 835 3.14 -4.16 5.39
N ALA A 836 3.05 -5.44 5.76
CA ALA A 836 2.23 -5.87 6.89
C ALA A 836 2.70 -5.23 8.21
N LEU A 837 4.01 -5.31 8.51
CA LEU A 837 4.59 -4.69 9.72
C LEU A 837 4.29 -3.20 9.80
N ALA A 838 4.48 -2.46 8.71
CA ALA A 838 4.20 -1.03 8.68
C ALA A 838 2.72 -0.72 8.91
N ALA A 839 1.82 -1.46 8.25
CA ALA A 839 0.38 -1.30 8.40
C ALA A 839 -0.08 -1.59 9.83
N ASP A 840 0.41 -2.66 10.44
CA ASP A 840 0.08 -3.08 11.81
C ASP A 840 0.61 -2.07 12.84
N ALA A 841 1.74 -1.42 12.57
CA ALA A 841 2.28 -0.33 13.37
C ALA A 841 1.61 1.04 13.12
N GLY A 842 0.65 1.12 12.20
CA GLY A 842 0.00 2.39 11.83
C GLY A 842 0.95 3.38 11.13
N VAL A 843 2.04 2.89 10.53
CA VAL A 843 3.05 3.72 9.86
C VAL A 843 2.75 3.80 8.35
N PRO A 844 2.73 5.00 7.75
CA PRO A 844 2.61 5.12 6.30
C PRO A 844 3.72 4.37 5.58
N HIS A 845 3.37 3.49 4.64
CA HIS A 845 4.33 2.64 3.93
C HIS A 845 4.39 2.96 2.45
N ARG A 846 5.61 2.95 1.90
CA ARG A 846 5.84 3.14 0.48
C ARG A 846 6.61 1.97 -0.13
N VAL A 847 6.09 1.42 -1.22
CA VAL A 847 6.80 0.47 -2.07
C VAL A 847 7.40 1.20 -3.27
N VAL A 848 8.69 1.00 -3.50
CA VAL A 848 9.44 1.62 -4.60
C VAL A 848 9.88 0.56 -5.60
N GLY A 849 9.42 0.67 -6.85
CA GLY A 849 9.90 -0.20 -7.93
C GLY A 849 11.31 0.18 -8.36
N LEU A 850 12.24 -0.78 -8.37
CA LEU A 850 13.63 -0.52 -8.74
C LEU A 850 13.85 -0.37 -10.25
N ARG A 851 12.90 -0.85 -11.06
CA ARG A 851 12.94 -0.78 -12.53
C ARG A 851 11.92 0.21 -13.11
N GLU A 852 11.16 0.84 -12.23
CA GLU A 852 10.02 1.71 -12.51
C GLU A 852 10.39 3.18 -12.24
N ASP A 853 9.53 4.07 -12.70
CA ASP A 853 9.57 5.49 -12.36
C ASP A 853 8.75 5.76 -11.08
N VAL A 854 8.70 7.02 -10.63
CA VAL A 854 8.02 7.41 -9.38
C VAL A 854 6.53 7.12 -9.42
N ASP A 855 5.94 7.19 -10.60
CA ASP A 855 4.55 6.85 -10.89
C ASP A 855 4.34 5.33 -11.07
N GLY A 856 5.40 4.54 -10.88
CA GLY A 856 5.38 3.10 -11.07
C GLY A 856 5.49 2.64 -12.53
N GLY A 857 5.46 3.57 -13.49
CA GLY A 857 5.52 3.28 -14.92
C GLY A 857 6.94 3.05 -15.44
N THR A 858 7.07 3.01 -16.76
CA THR A 858 8.37 2.93 -17.45
C THR A 858 8.47 3.97 -18.54
N SER A 859 9.14 5.10 -18.27
CA SER A 859 9.46 6.10 -19.30
C SER A 859 10.84 5.87 -19.92
N ASP A 860 11.02 6.38 -21.14
CA ASP A 860 12.34 6.46 -21.81
C ASP A 860 13.36 7.20 -20.93
N THR A 861 12.92 8.29 -20.29
CA THR A 861 13.79 9.11 -19.43
C THR A 861 14.23 8.34 -18.19
N GLY A 862 13.30 7.65 -17.53
CA GLY A 862 13.57 6.76 -16.41
C GLY A 862 14.57 5.67 -16.74
N THR A 863 14.35 5.00 -17.87
CA THR A 863 15.21 3.92 -18.36
C THR A 863 16.63 4.42 -18.62
N LEU A 864 16.78 5.58 -19.28
CA LEU A 864 18.09 6.18 -19.54
C LEU A 864 18.81 6.60 -18.24
N ARG A 865 18.08 7.14 -17.25
CA ARG A 865 18.64 7.48 -15.93
C ARG A 865 19.14 6.24 -15.20
N ARG A 866 18.34 5.17 -15.14
CA ARG A 866 18.73 3.91 -14.51
C ARG A 866 19.98 3.32 -15.19
N ALA A 867 20.03 3.33 -16.52
CA ALA A 867 21.22 2.89 -17.25
C ALA A 867 22.45 3.77 -16.99
N ALA A 868 22.28 5.09 -16.86
CA ALA A 868 23.37 5.98 -16.50
C ALA A 868 23.87 5.74 -15.06
N ALA A 869 22.96 5.51 -14.12
CA ALA A 869 23.28 5.16 -12.74
C ALA A 869 24.00 3.81 -12.66
N ALA A 870 23.52 2.78 -13.37
CA ALA A 870 24.20 1.49 -13.47
C ALA A 870 25.62 1.63 -14.02
N ARG A 871 25.82 2.37 -15.13
CA ARG A 871 27.17 2.66 -15.65
C ARG A 871 28.04 3.44 -14.66
N ALA A 872 27.45 4.32 -13.85
CA ALA A 872 28.19 5.04 -12.83
C ALA A 872 28.62 4.12 -11.67
N LEU A 873 27.75 3.19 -11.25
CA LEU A 873 28.08 2.12 -10.32
C LEU A 873 29.20 1.23 -10.88
N THR A 874 29.06 0.69 -12.10
CA THR A 874 30.10 -0.12 -12.75
C THR A 874 31.41 0.63 -12.93
N ARG A 875 31.40 1.95 -13.17
CA ARG A 875 32.67 2.71 -13.22
C ARG A 875 33.31 2.94 -11.85
N THR A 876 32.51 2.99 -10.79
CA THR A 876 33.02 3.21 -9.44
C THR A 876 33.48 1.91 -8.81
N TRP A 877 32.71 0.84 -9.01
CA TRP A 877 32.87 -0.44 -8.38
C TRP A 877 33.40 -1.53 -9.31
N GLY A 878 33.56 -1.25 -10.60
CA GLY A 878 33.99 -2.18 -11.65
C GLY A 878 32.94 -3.23 -12.06
N PRO A 879 33.34 -4.29 -12.79
CA PRO A 879 32.41 -5.23 -13.44
C PRO A 879 31.45 -5.99 -12.52
N GLU A 880 31.79 -6.18 -11.25
CA GLU A 880 30.92 -6.85 -10.26
C GLU A 880 29.65 -6.03 -9.93
N ALA A 881 29.65 -4.72 -10.23
CA ALA A 881 28.45 -3.90 -10.13
C ALA A 881 27.60 -3.90 -11.41
N ASP A 882 28.00 -4.65 -12.45
CA ASP A 882 27.16 -4.85 -13.62
C ASP A 882 25.89 -5.62 -13.24
N GLY A 883 24.74 -5.18 -13.77
CA GLY A 883 23.43 -5.72 -13.41
C GLY A 883 22.85 -5.24 -12.07
N LEU A 884 23.61 -4.54 -11.21
CA LEU A 884 23.05 -3.99 -9.96
C LEU A 884 22.06 -2.87 -10.23
N LEU A 885 20.92 -2.94 -9.54
CA LEU A 885 19.91 -1.89 -9.60
C LEU A 885 20.29 -0.76 -8.65
N ALA A 886 20.38 0.45 -9.21
CA ALA A 886 20.61 1.64 -8.42
C ALA A 886 19.35 1.97 -7.59
N VAL A 887 19.34 1.55 -6.33
CA VAL A 887 18.28 1.87 -5.35
C VAL A 887 18.22 3.37 -5.09
N SER A 888 19.39 4.01 -5.07
CA SER A 888 19.54 5.42 -4.73
C SER A 888 18.60 6.38 -5.52
N PRO A 889 18.64 6.43 -6.86
CA PRO A 889 17.74 7.29 -7.63
C PRO A 889 16.26 7.02 -7.37
N ALA A 890 15.87 5.75 -7.20
CA ALA A 890 14.49 5.37 -6.96
C ALA A 890 13.98 5.92 -5.62
N LEU A 891 14.75 5.77 -4.53
CA LEU A 891 14.43 6.35 -3.23
C LEU A 891 14.43 7.88 -3.25
N ARG A 892 15.33 8.50 -4.01
CA ARG A 892 15.45 9.96 -4.11
C ARG A 892 14.21 10.59 -4.70
N ASP A 893 13.73 9.97 -5.77
CA ASP A 893 12.60 10.47 -6.53
C ASP A 893 11.27 10.07 -5.86
N ALA A 894 11.27 8.98 -5.09
CA ALA A 894 10.14 8.55 -4.30
C ALA A 894 9.95 9.39 -3.02
N LEU A 895 10.94 9.44 -2.13
CA LEU A 895 10.76 9.99 -0.78
C LEU A 895 10.75 11.52 -0.74
N PRO A 896 10.06 12.13 0.25
CA PRO A 896 10.09 13.59 0.48
C PRO A 896 11.52 14.14 0.51
N ALA A 897 11.68 15.42 0.12
CA ALA A 897 13.00 16.06 0.09
C ALA A 897 13.66 16.11 1.48
N ALA A 898 12.86 16.28 2.54
CA ALA A 898 13.28 16.28 3.94
C ALA A 898 13.40 14.88 4.55
N ALA A 899 13.20 13.80 3.79
CA ALA A 899 13.29 12.44 4.32
C ALA A 899 14.72 12.11 4.78
N VAL A 900 14.84 11.54 5.97
CA VAL A 900 16.08 10.95 6.52
C VAL A 900 15.89 9.45 6.51
N LEU A 901 16.69 8.74 5.72
CA LEU A 901 16.54 7.30 5.57
C LEU A 901 17.17 6.59 6.77
N TRP A 902 16.41 5.75 7.43
CA TRP A 902 16.81 4.95 8.55
C TRP A 902 16.86 3.49 8.08
N LEU A 903 18.02 2.83 8.09
CA LEU A 903 18.09 1.41 7.75
C LEU A 903 17.77 0.54 8.98
N GLY A 904 16.76 -0.33 8.86
CA GLY A 904 16.21 -1.11 9.96
C GLY A 904 16.94 -2.41 10.29
N SER A 905 17.88 -2.84 9.44
CA SER A 905 18.60 -4.09 9.62
C SER A 905 20.05 -3.93 10.01
N ALA A 906 20.49 -4.79 10.94
CA ALA A 906 21.89 -4.95 11.25
C ALA A 906 22.55 -5.65 10.05
N PRO A 907 23.64 -5.12 9.48
CA PRO A 907 24.50 -5.92 8.62
C PRO A 907 24.94 -7.15 9.42
N GLY A 908 24.75 -8.35 8.87
CA GLY A 908 25.17 -9.58 9.55
C GLY A 908 26.67 -9.57 9.91
N PRO A 909 27.08 -10.31 10.95
CA PRO A 909 28.43 -10.22 11.53
C PRO A 909 29.61 -10.60 10.61
N ASP A 910 29.38 -11.30 9.48
CA ASP A 910 30.44 -11.87 8.62
C ASP A 910 30.64 -11.18 7.25
N ARG A 911 30.14 -9.96 7.02
CA ARG A 911 30.04 -9.38 5.65
C ARG A 911 31.32 -8.75 5.05
N GLY A 912 32.50 -9.08 5.59
CA GLY A 912 33.79 -8.54 5.14
C GLY A 912 34.13 -8.81 3.66
N ALA A 913 33.52 -9.82 3.04
CA ALA A 913 33.81 -10.26 1.67
C ALA A 913 32.59 -10.53 0.77
N LEU A 914 31.36 -10.16 1.19
CA LEU A 914 30.17 -10.42 0.38
C LEU A 914 30.08 -9.52 -0.87
N PRO A 915 29.46 -9.99 -1.96
CA PRO A 915 29.15 -9.20 -3.13
C PRO A 915 28.47 -7.85 -2.78
N LEU A 916 28.80 -6.79 -3.53
CA LEU A 916 28.12 -5.48 -3.48
C LEU A 916 26.57 -5.52 -3.36
N PRO A 917 25.83 -6.45 -4.00
CA PRO A 917 24.37 -6.56 -3.82
C PRO A 917 23.93 -6.82 -2.37
N ASP A 918 24.77 -7.44 -1.55
CA ASP A 918 24.48 -7.73 -0.14
C ASP A 918 24.75 -6.54 0.80
N ARG A 919 25.22 -5.42 0.23
CA ARG A 919 25.52 -4.16 0.93
C ARG A 919 24.54 -3.07 0.54
N THR A 920 23.26 -3.27 0.83
CA THR A 920 22.19 -2.35 0.45
C THR A 920 22.42 -0.91 0.92
N TRP A 921 23.10 -0.70 2.05
CA TRP A 921 23.46 0.62 2.55
C TRP A 921 24.46 1.37 1.64
N GLU A 922 25.36 0.67 0.93
CA GLU A 922 26.27 1.25 -0.06
C GLU A 922 25.51 1.81 -1.27
N LEU A 923 24.39 1.16 -1.62
CA LEU A 923 23.53 1.54 -2.74
C LEU A 923 22.59 2.72 -2.44
N VAL A 924 22.50 3.19 -1.18
CA VAL A 924 21.61 4.31 -0.77
C VAL A 924 22.35 5.59 -0.35
N GLN A 925 23.70 5.58 -0.35
CA GLN A 925 24.53 6.66 0.22
C GLN A 925 24.43 8.05 -0.45
N GLY A 926 23.85 8.15 -1.66
CA GLY A 926 23.86 9.40 -2.44
C GLY A 926 22.61 10.24 -2.39
N VAL A 927 21.68 9.90 -1.51
CA VAL A 927 20.28 10.24 -1.75
C VAL A 927 19.72 11.13 -0.67
N ARG A 928 20.02 10.81 0.59
CA ARG A 928 19.53 11.47 1.80
C ARG A 928 20.55 11.26 2.93
N PRO A 929 20.48 12.04 4.02
CA PRO A 929 21.12 11.65 5.26
C PRO A 929 20.66 10.23 5.63
N VAL A 930 21.63 9.33 5.83
CA VAL A 930 21.36 7.94 6.22
C VAL A 930 21.68 7.80 7.70
N ALA A 931 20.72 7.31 8.45
CA ALA A 931 20.86 6.93 9.84
C ALA A 931 20.97 5.42 9.96
N LEU A 932 21.89 5.01 10.81
CA LEU A 932 22.18 3.63 11.12
C LEU A 932 22.18 3.55 12.65
N PRO A 933 21.03 3.40 13.33
CA PRO A 933 21.05 3.35 14.78
C PRO A 933 21.72 2.08 15.26
N LEU A 934 21.69 1.00 14.47
CA LEU A 934 22.38 -0.25 14.73
C LEU A 934 23.89 -0.06 14.54
N ALA A 935 24.35 1.12 14.09
CA ALA A 935 25.74 1.51 14.18
C ALA A 935 26.15 2.01 15.58
N ASP A 936 25.27 1.93 16.56
CA ASP A 936 25.52 2.31 17.94
C ASP A 936 25.90 1.08 18.76
N ARG A 937 27.22 0.89 18.96
CA ARG A 937 27.81 -0.26 19.67
C ARG A 937 27.30 -0.42 21.11
N LEU A 938 26.69 0.62 21.67
CA LEU A 938 26.20 0.61 23.04
C LEU A 938 24.79 0.04 23.15
N LEU A 939 24.00 -0.02 22.07
CA LEU A 939 22.61 -0.48 22.14
C LEU A 939 22.46 -1.90 22.70
N GLU A 940 23.35 -2.81 22.34
CA GLU A 940 23.31 -4.21 22.80
C GLU A 940 23.89 -4.40 24.21
N LEU A 941 24.57 -3.38 24.74
CA LEU A 941 25.17 -3.39 26.07
C LEU A 941 24.28 -2.74 27.13
N LEU A 942 23.20 -2.08 26.71
CA LEU A 942 22.25 -1.42 27.61
C LEU A 942 21.12 -2.37 27.99
N PRO A 943 20.59 -2.28 29.21
CA PRO A 943 19.35 -2.97 29.59
C PRO A 943 18.19 -2.48 28.71
N ASP A 944 17.20 -3.34 28.44
CA ASP A 944 16.06 -3.00 27.57
C ASP A 944 15.20 -1.83 28.08
#